data_AF-A0A424PYN5-F1
#
_entry.id   AF-A0A424PYN5-F1
#
_cell.length_a   1.000
_cell.length_b   1.000
_cell.length_c   1.000
_cell.angle_alpha   90.00
_cell.angle_beta   90.00
_cell.angle_gamma   90.00
#
_symmetry.space_group_name_H-M   'P 1'
#
loop_
_entity.id
_entity.type
_entity.pdbx_description
1 polymer ?
#
loop_
_entity_poly.entity_id
_entity_poly.type
_entity_poly.pdbx_seq_one_letter_code
_entity_poly.pdbx_strand_id
1 'polypeptide(L)'
;MGQRAQSLMLAGIMFLSVLTGMLMLDLSTNQDDVGNGAPIVAGSSGSEFQQGGIAIILLSVSDEDLASVEVDVRIDGSPAEGFVLDENGILQGNLPATDPGVKLVEVEVTDKEGESGMWSGTFTVLPAPASGPEIMIGGPLAAEEGSSLALSGTVVYYNISACSMTWQEVGGSSGSLPMSIMEDGRFHEDIEGDVGTVAIRLSIYCDDFSQTTDVEATWLESSEVRGCTDEEADNFDSSATEDDGSCTYSEPEPDAIYDSSDLGQFWIDKFLCQDETGTGVDDYNTSGHDNHVCDVSVVLDGDNVTITMNGLPNHDLESGPGCCASSQNYVLSVPRSPTNDTQGGHNDANCPEAGGAYECAADRGEIAYALNGVPIFGPEDGPGGDAVASHHGVYEEDRQEIWLGLCHGHSGPGGVYHYHADANCIHWHTDGSEDMGWLDYSFPSSTYNGSSSPVIGVAFDGYPIYGVYGEDDTGQVAEMKSSYRLKEGETGYNGIDDYEYVEGLGDLDVCNGHFGPTPDFPDGIYHYHSTIENGIGDMGFPYFLICYHGIVPNANDGGGDHCAGYGETWGPGIGPPPEGCGQGQQAGQEAPVESGIAVLPPPPGGAMLWILILAAIGISIRFKEEASWRGPRDPAGIAPVYRQARELA
;
A
#
# COMPACT_ATOMS: atom_id res chain seq x y z
N MET A 1 43.62 -12.85 -28.22
CA MET A 1 42.21 -13.02 -28.66
C MET A 1 42.02 -13.97 -29.86
N GLY A 2 43.02 -14.78 -30.25
CA GLY A 2 42.94 -15.65 -31.44
C GLY A 2 42.68 -17.15 -31.21
N GLN A 3 42.67 -17.64 -29.96
CA GLN A 3 42.49 -19.08 -29.66
C GLN A 3 41.16 -19.43 -28.96
N ARG A 4 40.49 -18.48 -28.30
CA ARG A 4 39.16 -18.72 -27.71
C ARG A 4 38.01 -18.68 -28.73
N ALA A 5 38.21 -18.06 -29.90
CA ALA A 5 37.22 -18.05 -30.97
C ALA A 5 37.20 -19.34 -31.83
N GLN A 6 38.29 -20.11 -31.85
CA GLN A 6 38.36 -21.38 -32.62
C GLN A 6 37.74 -22.57 -31.87
N SER A 7 37.71 -22.55 -30.54
CA SER A 7 37.14 -23.65 -29.74
C SER A 7 35.60 -23.61 -29.68
N LEU A 8 34.99 -22.42 -29.64
CA LEU A 8 33.53 -22.25 -29.71
C LEU A 8 32.96 -22.59 -31.09
N MET A 9 33.75 -22.40 -32.16
CA MET A 9 33.32 -22.71 -33.53
C MET A 9 33.32 -24.24 -33.80
N LEU A 10 34.20 -25.02 -33.15
CA LEU A 10 34.16 -26.49 -33.25
C LEU A 10 33.04 -27.11 -32.39
N ALA A 11 32.75 -26.56 -31.21
CA ALA A 11 31.64 -27.03 -30.38
C ALA A 11 30.26 -26.79 -31.04
N GLY A 12 30.10 -25.67 -31.75
CA GLY A 12 28.88 -25.37 -32.51
C GLY A 12 28.62 -26.30 -33.70
N ILE A 13 29.69 -26.82 -34.34
CA ILE A 13 29.55 -27.75 -35.48
C ILE A 13 29.17 -29.17 -35.00
N MET A 14 29.64 -29.61 -33.83
CA MET A 14 29.29 -30.92 -33.27
C MET A 14 27.84 -31.00 -32.76
N PHE A 15 27.27 -29.89 -32.27
CA PHE A 15 25.85 -29.85 -31.88
C PHE A 15 24.90 -29.84 -33.07
N LEU A 16 25.26 -29.18 -34.19
CA LEU A 16 24.45 -29.22 -35.41
C LEU A 16 24.49 -30.58 -36.13
N SER A 17 25.59 -31.35 -36.04
CA SER A 17 25.65 -32.68 -36.67
C SER A 17 24.82 -33.75 -35.96
N VAL A 18 24.64 -33.67 -34.64
CA VAL A 18 23.81 -34.63 -33.89
C VAL A 18 22.32 -34.37 -34.12
N LEU A 19 21.90 -33.11 -34.18
CA LEU A 19 20.51 -32.73 -34.45
C LEU A 19 20.07 -32.99 -35.90
N THR A 20 21.01 -33.00 -36.86
CA THR A 20 20.70 -33.35 -38.26
C THR A 20 20.62 -34.87 -38.47
N GLY A 21 21.29 -35.68 -37.62
CA GLY A 21 21.22 -37.14 -37.66
C GLY A 21 19.93 -37.73 -37.08
N MET A 22 19.31 -37.07 -36.09
CA MET A 22 18.05 -37.52 -35.49
C MET A 22 16.79 -37.12 -36.27
N LEU A 23 16.90 -36.23 -37.26
CA LEU A 23 15.75 -35.79 -38.07
C LEU A 23 15.59 -36.52 -39.42
N MET A 24 16.40 -37.55 -39.71
CA MET A 24 16.44 -38.24 -41.01
C MET A 24 16.27 -39.77 -40.94
N LEU A 25 15.73 -40.31 -39.85
CA LEU A 25 15.36 -41.72 -39.76
C LEU A 25 13.98 -41.88 -39.10
N ASP A 26 12.98 -41.29 -39.74
CA ASP A 26 11.64 -41.87 -39.75
C ASP A 26 11.16 -41.90 -41.20
N LEU A 27 10.52 -43.00 -41.61
CA LEU A 27 10.07 -43.38 -42.96
C LEU A 27 11.06 -44.20 -43.82
N SER A 28 11.06 -45.53 -43.67
CA SER A 28 10.36 -46.42 -44.61
C SER A 28 10.61 -47.92 -44.35
N THR A 29 9.55 -48.60 -43.91
CA THR A 29 9.08 -49.94 -44.35
C THR A 29 10.02 -51.15 -44.44
N ASN A 30 9.73 -52.12 -43.57
CA ASN A 30 9.49 -53.56 -43.82
C ASN A 30 10.29 -54.51 -42.91
N GLN A 31 9.55 -55.52 -42.47
CA GLN A 31 9.78 -56.46 -41.39
C GLN A 31 10.41 -57.76 -41.94
N ASP A 32 11.23 -58.41 -41.09
CA ASP A 32 11.74 -59.79 -41.11
C ASP A 32 13.01 -60.14 -41.93
N ASP A 33 14.18 -60.12 -41.27
CA ASP A 33 15.28 -61.13 -41.27
C ASP A 33 16.57 -60.49 -40.69
N VAL A 34 16.75 -60.51 -39.36
CA VAL A 34 18.03 -60.13 -38.74
C VAL A 34 18.94 -61.35 -38.75
N GLY A 35 19.98 -61.34 -39.59
CA GLY A 35 21.03 -62.35 -39.57
C GLY A 35 21.92 -62.18 -38.33
N ASN A 36 22.25 -63.31 -37.68
CA ASN A 36 23.22 -63.46 -36.59
C ASN A 36 24.61 -63.04 -37.11
N GLY A 37 25.32 -62.14 -36.43
CA GLY A 37 26.63 -61.65 -36.86
C GLY A 37 27.57 -61.43 -35.69
N ALA A 38 28.86 -61.70 -35.91
CA ALA A 38 29.89 -61.63 -34.89
C ALA A 38 29.81 -60.42 -33.92
N PRO A 39 30.09 -60.63 -32.62
CA PRO A 39 30.03 -59.60 -31.61
C PRO A 39 31.03 -58.47 -31.88
N ILE A 40 30.64 -57.23 -31.57
CA ILE A 40 31.47 -56.04 -31.75
C ILE A 40 31.85 -55.46 -30.40
N VAL A 41 33.15 -55.27 -30.15
CA VAL A 41 33.65 -54.45 -29.01
C VAL A 41 34.17 -53.12 -29.51
N ALA A 42 33.71 -52.05 -28.88
CA ALA A 42 34.16 -50.69 -29.14
C ALA A 42 34.40 -49.93 -27.84
N GLY A 43 35.43 -49.09 -27.82
CA GLY A 43 35.71 -48.22 -26.70
C GLY A 43 36.88 -47.28 -26.99
N SER A 44 37.11 -46.36 -26.07
CA SER A 44 38.18 -45.37 -26.18
C SER A 44 39.50 -45.89 -25.60
N SER A 45 40.61 -45.49 -26.20
CA SER A 45 41.97 -45.74 -25.71
C SER A 45 42.79 -44.45 -25.68
N GLY A 46 43.93 -44.46 -24.99
CA GLY A 46 44.84 -43.33 -24.87
C GLY A 46 44.64 -42.47 -23.61
N SER A 47 43.80 -42.91 -22.66
CA SER A 47 43.59 -42.16 -21.41
C SER A 47 44.82 -42.24 -20.49
N GLU A 48 45.05 -41.15 -19.76
CA GLU A 48 46.16 -41.04 -18.80
C GLU A 48 45.63 -41.09 -17.36
N PHE A 49 46.28 -41.86 -16.50
CA PHE A 49 45.92 -42.06 -15.09
C PHE A 49 47.11 -41.76 -14.18
N GLN A 50 46.88 -41.26 -12.97
CA GLN A 50 47.97 -41.02 -12.00
C GLN A 50 48.31 -42.31 -11.25
N GLN A 51 49.59 -42.53 -10.96
CA GLN A 51 50.04 -43.68 -10.16
C GLN A 51 49.32 -43.72 -8.80
N GLY A 52 48.78 -44.89 -8.44
CA GLY A 52 48.02 -45.09 -7.19
C GLY A 52 46.55 -44.65 -7.23
N GLY A 53 46.09 -44.06 -8.35
CA GLY A 53 44.68 -43.76 -8.58
C GLY A 53 43.85 -44.98 -9.00
N ILE A 54 42.53 -44.82 -9.06
CA ILE A 54 41.59 -45.84 -9.56
C ILE A 54 41.37 -45.59 -11.06
N ALA A 55 41.80 -46.51 -11.91
CA ALA A 55 41.61 -46.44 -13.36
C ALA A 55 40.53 -47.46 -13.77
N ILE A 56 39.36 -46.97 -14.20
CA ILE A 56 38.24 -47.80 -14.66
C ILE A 56 38.19 -47.77 -16.18
N ILE A 57 38.17 -48.93 -16.81
CA ILE A 57 37.97 -49.10 -18.25
C ILE A 57 36.51 -49.47 -18.51
N LEU A 58 35.88 -48.76 -19.45
CA LEU A 58 34.52 -49.00 -19.92
C LEU A 58 34.54 -49.22 -21.43
N LEU A 59 34.10 -50.40 -21.87
CA LEU A 59 33.95 -50.77 -23.27
C LEU A 59 32.50 -51.18 -23.55
N SER A 60 32.02 -50.91 -24.76
CA SER A 60 30.71 -51.37 -25.23
C SER A 60 30.90 -52.63 -26.07
N VAL A 61 30.08 -53.63 -25.77
CA VAL A 61 29.93 -54.90 -26.48
C VAL A 61 28.51 -54.95 -27.03
N SER A 62 28.37 -55.24 -28.31
CA SER A 62 27.06 -55.38 -28.96
C SER A 62 26.99 -56.68 -29.74
N ASP A 63 25.92 -57.42 -29.51
CA ASP A 63 25.59 -58.71 -30.14
C ASP A 63 24.06 -58.89 -30.12
N GLU A 64 23.50 -59.72 -31.01
CA GLU A 64 22.09 -60.11 -30.98
C GLU A 64 21.70 -60.92 -29.73
N ASP A 65 22.63 -61.67 -29.13
CA ASP A 65 22.43 -62.48 -27.93
C ASP A 65 23.59 -62.31 -26.93
N LEU A 66 23.67 -61.10 -26.37
CA LEU A 66 24.67 -60.70 -25.36
C LEU A 66 24.76 -61.65 -24.15
N ALA A 67 23.67 -62.34 -23.80
CA ALA A 67 23.66 -63.27 -22.68
C ALA A 67 24.52 -64.52 -22.92
N SER A 68 24.90 -64.79 -24.17
CA SER A 68 25.68 -65.95 -24.58
C SER A 68 27.16 -65.64 -24.86
N VAL A 69 27.56 -64.36 -24.80
CA VAL A 69 28.91 -63.90 -25.14
C VAL A 69 29.91 -64.19 -24.01
N GLU A 70 31.05 -64.78 -24.36
CA GLU A 70 32.20 -64.99 -23.47
C GLU A 70 33.28 -63.93 -23.72
N VAL A 71 33.94 -63.44 -22.66
CA VAL A 71 34.93 -62.34 -22.72
C VAL A 71 36.29 -62.79 -22.16
N ASP A 72 37.36 -62.66 -22.93
CA ASP A 72 38.77 -62.77 -22.49
C ASP A 72 39.43 -61.40 -22.48
N VAL A 73 39.98 -60.97 -21.34
CA VAL A 73 40.70 -59.69 -21.20
C VAL A 73 42.14 -59.94 -20.80
N ARG A 74 43.07 -59.28 -21.49
CA ARG A 74 44.50 -59.33 -21.21
C ARG A 74 45.08 -57.93 -21.02
N ILE A 75 45.95 -57.79 -20.03
CA ILE A 75 46.74 -56.57 -19.78
C ILE A 75 48.22 -56.94 -19.97
N ASP A 76 48.89 -56.23 -20.87
CA ASP A 76 50.28 -56.48 -21.28
C ASP A 76 50.53 -57.97 -21.63
N GLY A 77 49.55 -58.59 -22.29
CA GLY A 77 49.57 -60.00 -22.71
C GLY A 77 49.24 -61.04 -21.64
N SER A 78 49.04 -60.63 -20.38
CA SER A 78 48.67 -61.52 -19.25
C SER A 78 47.16 -61.49 -19.01
N PRO A 79 46.48 -62.64 -18.73
CA PRO A 79 45.05 -62.66 -18.40
C PRO A 79 44.74 -61.75 -17.21
N ALA A 80 43.68 -60.95 -17.31
CA ALA A 80 43.25 -60.02 -16.29
C ALA A 80 41.88 -60.42 -15.73
N GLU A 81 41.79 -60.54 -14.41
CA GLU A 81 40.53 -60.78 -13.71
C GLU A 81 39.86 -59.46 -13.29
N GLY A 82 38.55 -59.50 -13.02
CA GLY A 82 37.80 -58.35 -12.49
C GLY A 82 37.14 -57.45 -13.54
N PHE A 83 37.10 -57.89 -14.81
CA PHE A 83 36.26 -57.30 -15.84
C PHE A 83 34.90 -58.02 -15.88
N VAL A 84 33.81 -57.26 -15.90
CA VAL A 84 32.43 -57.78 -15.87
C VAL A 84 31.64 -57.14 -17.00
N LEU A 85 31.05 -57.98 -17.86
CA LEU A 85 30.07 -57.57 -18.87
C LEU A 85 28.69 -57.54 -18.24
N ASP A 86 28.02 -56.39 -18.29
CA ASP A 86 26.65 -56.26 -17.81
C ASP A 86 25.60 -56.61 -18.87
N GLU A 87 24.34 -56.71 -18.45
CA GLU A 87 23.19 -57.04 -19.31
C GLU A 87 22.91 -56.00 -20.42
N ASN A 88 23.49 -54.80 -20.31
CA ASN A 88 23.35 -53.73 -21.31
C ASN A 88 24.50 -53.72 -22.32
N GLY A 89 25.42 -54.69 -22.24
CA GLY A 89 26.56 -54.78 -23.13
C GLY A 89 27.73 -53.90 -22.71
N ILE A 90 27.82 -53.43 -21.47
CA ILE A 90 28.96 -52.64 -21.00
C ILE A 90 29.94 -53.54 -20.25
N LEU A 91 31.17 -53.63 -20.76
CA LEU A 91 32.29 -54.30 -20.10
C LEU A 91 33.05 -53.29 -19.24
N GLN A 92 33.02 -53.49 -17.92
CA GLN A 92 33.71 -52.63 -16.95
C GLN A 92 34.76 -53.42 -16.17
N GLY A 93 35.96 -52.86 -16.00
CA GLY A 93 36.98 -53.41 -15.10
C GLY A 93 38.04 -52.41 -14.69
N ASN A 94 38.80 -52.75 -13.63
CA ASN A 94 39.86 -51.90 -13.10
C ASN A 94 41.21 -52.21 -13.75
N LEU A 95 41.89 -51.18 -14.26
CA LEU A 95 43.28 -51.24 -14.65
C LEU A 95 44.18 -50.96 -13.43
N PRO A 96 45.06 -51.87 -13.00
CA PRO A 96 45.96 -51.62 -11.88
C PRO A 96 47.00 -50.54 -12.24
N ALA A 97 46.85 -49.34 -11.67
CA ALA A 97 47.71 -48.18 -11.87
C ALA A 97 48.88 -48.10 -10.86
N THR A 98 49.43 -49.26 -10.47
CA THR A 98 50.51 -49.34 -9.46
C THR A 98 51.88 -48.97 -10.03
N ASP A 99 52.13 -49.33 -11.29
CA ASP A 99 53.42 -49.11 -11.96
C ASP A 99 53.28 -48.10 -13.11
N PRO A 100 54.08 -47.00 -13.12
CA PRO A 100 54.05 -46.01 -14.19
C PRO A 100 54.46 -46.60 -15.54
N GLY A 101 53.83 -46.12 -16.61
CA GLY A 101 54.11 -46.54 -17.98
C GLY A 101 52.86 -46.78 -18.82
N VAL A 102 53.07 -47.14 -20.09
CA VAL A 102 51.98 -47.48 -21.02
C VAL A 102 51.58 -48.94 -20.82
N LYS A 103 50.30 -49.19 -20.58
CA LYS A 103 49.65 -50.49 -20.46
C LYS A 103 48.83 -50.77 -21.71
N LEU A 104 49.01 -51.95 -22.31
CA LEU A 104 48.20 -52.43 -23.43
C LEU A 104 47.08 -53.33 -22.90
N VAL A 105 45.83 -53.01 -23.21
CA VAL A 105 44.66 -53.83 -22.88
C VAL A 105 44.09 -54.41 -24.16
N GLU A 106 43.90 -55.72 -24.18
CA GLU A 106 43.36 -56.49 -25.30
C GLU A 106 42.13 -57.24 -24.82
N VAL A 107 41.04 -57.15 -25.57
CA VAL A 107 39.75 -57.78 -25.26
C VAL A 107 39.30 -58.58 -26.48
N GLU A 108 38.99 -59.85 -26.26
CA GLU A 108 38.34 -60.72 -27.24
C GLU A 108 36.98 -61.15 -26.68
N VAL A 109 35.93 -61.00 -27.50
CA VAL A 109 34.57 -61.47 -27.18
C VAL A 109 34.16 -62.51 -28.20
N THR A 110 33.53 -63.60 -27.75
CA THR A 110 33.12 -64.73 -28.61
C THR A 110 31.67 -65.11 -28.33
N ASP A 111 30.87 -65.28 -29.39
CA ASP A 111 29.48 -65.74 -29.27
C ASP A 111 29.36 -67.27 -29.13
N LYS A 112 28.13 -67.78 -28.94
CA LYS A 112 27.85 -69.22 -28.83
C LYS A 112 28.06 -70.02 -30.13
N GLU A 113 28.04 -69.35 -31.28
CA GLU A 113 28.34 -69.94 -32.58
C GLU A 113 29.85 -70.05 -32.86
N GLY A 114 30.66 -69.33 -32.08
CA GLY A 114 32.12 -69.32 -32.11
C GLY A 114 32.71 -68.20 -32.97
N GLU A 115 31.94 -67.19 -33.35
CA GLU A 115 32.46 -65.99 -34.00
C GLU A 115 32.99 -65.01 -32.95
N SER A 116 34.13 -64.36 -33.22
CA SER A 116 34.78 -63.47 -32.27
C SER A 116 35.06 -62.07 -32.79
N GLY A 117 34.96 -61.09 -31.88
CA GLY A 117 35.34 -59.69 -32.06
C GLY A 117 36.51 -59.34 -31.16
N MET A 118 37.44 -58.52 -31.65
CA MET A 118 38.62 -58.08 -30.88
C MET A 118 38.70 -56.56 -30.79
N TRP A 119 39.15 -56.07 -29.64
CA TRP A 119 39.51 -54.68 -29.40
C TRP A 119 40.84 -54.59 -28.64
N SER A 120 41.66 -53.60 -28.97
CA SER A 120 42.86 -53.28 -28.18
C SER A 120 43.06 -51.78 -28.02
N GLY A 121 43.60 -51.39 -26.88
CA GLY A 121 43.83 -50.00 -26.52
C GLY A 121 44.98 -49.83 -25.54
N THR A 122 45.68 -48.71 -25.63
CA THR A 122 46.77 -48.36 -24.70
C THR A 122 46.29 -47.33 -23.69
N PHE A 123 46.83 -47.38 -22.47
CA PHE A 123 46.56 -46.44 -21.39
C PHE A 123 47.87 -46.06 -20.70
N THR A 124 48.04 -44.80 -20.29
CA THR A 124 49.30 -44.34 -19.70
C THR A 124 49.14 -44.07 -18.22
N VAL A 125 49.99 -44.66 -17.38
CA VAL A 125 50.07 -44.33 -15.95
C VAL A 125 51.21 -43.32 -15.74
N LEU A 126 50.87 -42.08 -15.37
CA LEU A 126 51.78 -40.97 -15.10
C LEU A 126 52.36 -41.03 -13.67
N PRO A 127 53.61 -40.58 -13.44
CA PRO A 127 54.19 -40.45 -12.10
C PRO A 127 53.59 -39.25 -11.33
N ALA A 128 53.58 -39.32 -9.98
CA ALA A 128 53.06 -38.26 -9.12
C ALA A 128 53.81 -36.90 -9.29
N PRO A 129 53.12 -35.74 -9.20
CA PRO A 129 53.70 -34.42 -9.43
C PRO A 129 54.68 -33.97 -8.31
N ALA A 130 55.67 -33.13 -8.67
CA ALA A 130 56.81 -32.76 -7.81
C ALA A 130 56.64 -31.47 -6.97
N SER A 131 55.49 -30.79 -7.00
CA SER A 131 55.24 -29.51 -6.30
C SER A 131 54.16 -29.64 -5.21
N GLY A 132 54.34 -28.92 -4.10
CA GLY A 132 53.38 -28.88 -2.96
C GLY A 132 52.12 -28.06 -3.23
N PRO A 133 51.22 -27.92 -2.23
CA PRO A 133 49.94 -27.19 -2.36
C PRO A 133 50.14 -25.67 -2.51
N GLU A 134 49.22 -24.99 -3.22
CA GLU A 134 49.18 -23.52 -3.34
C GLU A 134 47.88 -22.94 -2.76
N ILE A 135 47.96 -21.84 -1.98
CA ILE A 135 46.81 -21.15 -1.38
C ILE A 135 46.52 -19.84 -2.15
N MET A 136 45.26 -19.65 -2.56
CA MET A 136 44.75 -18.40 -3.16
C MET A 136 43.67 -17.79 -2.27
N ILE A 137 43.75 -16.48 -1.97
CA ILE A 137 42.87 -15.79 -1.02
C ILE A 137 42.00 -14.77 -1.76
N GLY A 138 40.73 -14.68 -1.38
CA GLY A 138 39.75 -13.79 -1.98
C GLY A 138 39.88 -12.36 -1.48
N GLY A 139 40.57 -11.50 -2.25
CA GLY A 139 40.53 -10.04 -2.08
C GLY A 139 41.12 -9.49 -0.77
N PRO A 140 41.07 -8.16 -0.58
CA PRO A 140 41.43 -7.52 0.69
C PRO A 140 40.39 -7.84 1.78
N LEU A 141 40.85 -7.97 3.02
CA LEU A 141 40.04 -8.37 4.17
C LEU A 141 39.77 -7.17 5.09
N ALA A 142 38.53 -6.65 5.09
CA ALA A 142 38.11 -5.54 5.96
C ALA A 142 36.69 -5.75 6.51
N ALA A 143 36.47 -5.35 7.76
CA ALA A 143 35.17 -5.39 8.44
C ALA A 143 34.97 -4.13 9.31
N GLU A 144 33.72 -3.80 9.64
CA GLU A 144 33.39 -2.73 10.61
C GLU A 144 33.54 -3.24 12.04
N GLU A 145 33.74 -2.32 12.99
CA GLU A 145 33.75 -2.63 14.42
C GLU A 145 32.51 -3.43 14.83
N GLY A 146 32.71 -4.53 15.56
CA GLY A 146 31.63 -5.42 16.00
C GLY A 146 31.14 -6.43 14.95
N SER A 147 31.65 -6.39 13.71
CA SER A 147 31.32 -7.36 12.66
C SER A 147 32.39 -8.45 12.49
N SER A 148 31.98 -9.63 12.03
CA SER A 148 32.89 -10.74 11.67
C SER A 148 33.44 -10.57 10.25
N LEU A 149 34.74 -10.81 10.09
CA LEU A 149 35.44 -10.76 8.82
C LEU A 149 35.41 -12.13 8.13
N ALA A 150 34.87 -12.18 6.92
CA ALA A 150 34.78 -13.41 6.13
C ALA A 150 36.09 -13.71 5.38
N LEU A 151 36.92 -14.58 5.93
CA LEU A 151 38.10 -15.11 5.26
C LEU A 151 37.69 -16.25 4.32
N SER A 152 38.05 -16.16 3.03
CA SER A 152 37.76 -17.22 2.07
C SER A 152 38.82 -17.34 0.97
N GLY A 153 38.93 -18.52 0.36
CA GLY A 153 39.92 -18.80 -0.66
C GLY A 153 39.83 -20.19 -1.27
N THR A 154 40.87 -20.60 -1.98
CA THR A 154 40.97 -21.91 -2.63
C THR A 154 42.39 -22.47 -2.53
N VAL A 155 42.50 -23.75 -2.21
CA VAL A 155 43.71 -24.54 -2.22
C VAL A 155 43.78 -25.35 -3.52
N VAL A 156 44.92 -25.31 -4.19
CA VAL A 156 45.18 -26.11 -5.39
C VAL A 156 46.19 -27.20 -5.04
N TYR A 157 45.74 -28.46 -5.04
CA TYR A 157 46.57 -29.64 -4.83
C TYR A 157 45.91 -30.88 -5.43
N TYR A 158 46.71 -31.89 -5.81
CA TYR A 158 46.17 -33.08 -6.52
C TYR A 158 45.36 -34.02 -5.60
N ASN A 159 45.61 -33.98 -4.29
CA ASN A 159 44.91 -34.79 -3.29
C ASN A 159 44.40 -33.92 -2.13
N ILE A 160 43.34 -33.14 -2.38
CA ILE A 160 42.74 -32.24 -1.38
C ILE A 160 42.23 -33.00 -0.15
N SER A 161 41.77 -34.25 -0.31
CA SER A 161 41.30 -35.07 0.81
C SER A 161 42.38 -35.44 1.83
N ALA A 162 43.67 -35.30 1.48
CA ALA A 162 44.79 -35.51 2.39
C ALA A 162 45.31 -34.20 3.03
N CYS A 163 44.64 -33.08 2.76
CA CYS A 163 45.02 -31.78 3.29
C CYS A 163 44.32 -31.46 4.62
N SER A 164 45.04 -30.77 5.51
CA SER A 164 44.49 -30.13 6.70
C SER A 164 44.99 -28.69 6.79
N MET A 165 44.11 -27.76 7.19
CA MET A 165 44.41 -26.34 7.25
C MET A 165 44.13 -25.78 8.64
N THR A 166 44.94 -24.79 9.01
CA THR A 166 44.80 -24.08 10.28
C THR A 166 45.05 -22.60 10.06
N TRP A 167 44.49 -21.77 10.93
CA TRP A 167 44.76 -20.34 10.98
C TRP A 167 45.20 -19.93 12.39
N GLN A 168 45.93 -18.83 12.48
CA GLN A 168 46.32 -18.22 13.75
C GLN A 168 46.58 -16.72 13.56
N GLU A 169 46.35 -15.94 14.60
CA GLU A 169 46.77 -14.54 14.63
C GLU A 169 48.29 -14.46 14.88
N VAL A 170 49.00 -13.65 14.08
CA VAL A 170 50.45 -13.47 14.20
C VAL A 170 50.75 -12.58 15.40
N GLY A 171 51.28 -13.19 16.47
CA GLY A 171 51.63 -12.47 17.70
C GLY A 171 50.51 -12.49 18.76
N GLY A 172 49.35 -13.06 18.45
CA GLY A 172 48.27 -13.31 19.39
C GLY A 172 48.62 -14.39 20.42
N SER A 173 47.87 -14.43 21.52
CA SER A 173 47.98 -15.49 22.54
C SER A 173 47.12 -16.71 22.24
N SER A 174 46.26 -16.62 21.21
CA SER A 174 45.43 -17.71 20.71
C SER A 174 46.31 -18.75 20.00
N GLY A 175 46.09 -20.02 20.32
CA GLY A 175 46.73 -21.12 19.61
C GLY A 175 46.21 -21.24 18.17
N SER A 176 46.84 -22.09 17.37
CA SER A 176 46.37 -22.39 16.01
C SER A 176 45.02 -23.11 16.04
N LEU A 177 44.05 -22.58 15.28
CA LEU A 177 42.70 -23.11 15.16
C LEU A 177 42.53 -23.85 13.83
N PRO A 178 41.82 -25.00 13.81
CA PRO A 178 41.57 -25.74 12.57
C PRO A 178 40.59 -24.98 11.67
N MET A 179 40.75 -25.14 10.36
CA MET A 179 39.87 -24.62 9.32
C MET A 179 39.48 -25.74 8.36
N SER A 180 38.23 -25.73 7.89
CA SER A 180 37.72 -26.77 6.99
C SER A 180 38.03 -26.46 5.52
N ILE A 181 38.45 -27.48 4.77
CA ILE A 181 38.61 -27.42 3.31
C ILE A 181 37.51 -28.29 2.68
N MET A 182 36.77 -27.73 1.74
CA MET A 182 35.77 -28.43 0.94
C MET A 182 36.42 -29.38 -0.06
N GLU A 183 35.68 -30.35 -0.59
CA GLU A 183 36.20 -31.33 -1.56
C GLU A 183 36.75 -30.70 -2.85
N ASP A 184 36.26 -29.51 -3.21
CA ASP A 184 36.71 -28.72 -4.35
C ASP A 184 37.89 -27.79 -4.04
N GLY A 185 38.45 -27.86 -2.83
CA GLY A 185 39.58 -27.06 -2.37
C GLY A 185 39.22 -25.69 -1.80
N ARG A 186 37.95 -25.29 -1.77
CA ARG A 186 37.54 -24.02 -1.16
C ARG A 186 37.57 -24.07 0.36
N PHE A 187 37.83 -22.94 1.00
CA PHE A 187 37.72 -22.77 2.45
C PHE A 187 37.06 -21.43 2.77
N HIS A 188 36.40 -21.38 3.92
CA HIS A 188 35.75 -20.17 4.44
C HIS A 188 35.69 -20.24 5.96
N GLU A 189 36.02 -19.13 6.63
CA GLU A 189 35.94 -18.97 8.07
C GLU A 189 35.61 -17.51 8.42
N ASP A 190 34.76 -17.30 9.42
CA ASP A 190 34.45 -15.97 9.95
C ASP A 190 35.32 -15.68 11.18
N ILE A 191 36.01 -14.54 11.16
CA ILE A 191 36.97 -14.14 12.19
C ILE A 191 36.46 -12.88 12.86
N GLU A 192 36.31 -12.92 14.18
CA GLU A 192 36.04 -11.74 15.00
C GLU A 192 37.36 -11.06 15.41
N GLY A 193 37.37 -9.73 15.47
CA GLY A 193 38.56 -8.96 15.82
C GLY A 193 38.21 -7.58 16.38
N ASP A 194 39.18 -6.98 17.08
CA ASP A 194 39.10 -5.62 17.60
C ASP A 194 39.59 -4.61 16.54
N VAL A 195 39.18 -3.34 16.69
CA VAL A 195 39.57 -2.22 15.81
C VAL A 195 41.09 -2.17 15.60
N GLY A 196 41.51 -2.15 14.33
CA GLY A 196 42.91 -2.13 13.93
C GLY A 196 43.24 -3.14 12.82
N THR A 197 44.52 -3.18 12.42
CA THR A 197 45.02 -4.14 11.43
C THR A 197 45.83 -5.24 12.11
N VAL A 198 45.45 -6.49 11.89
CA VAL A 198 46.17 -7.69 12.37
C VAL A 198 46.60 -8.57 11.21
N ALA A 199 47.67 -9.34 11.40
CA ALA A 199 48.15 -10.32 10.43
C ALA A 199 47.67 -11.73 10.84
N ILE A 200 47.03 -12.44 9.91
CA ILE A 200 46.54 -13.81 10.08
C ILE A 200 47.45 -14.74 9.28
N ARG A 201 47.94 -15.79 9.92
CA ARG A 201 48.76 -16.83 9.30
C ARG A 201 47.92 -18.07 9.01
N LEU A 202 47.93 -18.49 7.76
CA LEU A 202 47.33 -19.73 7.28
C LEU A 202 48.41 -20.78 7.07
N SER A 203 48.23 -21.97 7.63
CA SER A 203 49.14 -23.10 7.44
C SER A 203 48.38 -24.31 6.92
N ILE A 204 48.87 -24.88 5.83
CA ILE A 204 48.31 -26.08 5.21
C ILE A 204 49.32 -27.22 5.19
N TYR A 205 48.85 -28.42 5.47
CA TYR A 205 49.61 -29.67 5.48
C TYR A 205 48.90 -30.67 4.58
N CYS A 206 49.55 -31.10 3.49
CA CYS A 206 49.03 -32.08 2.55
C CYS A 206 50.10 -33.15 2.29
N ASP A 207 49.79 -34.42 2.59
CA ASP A 207 50.79 -35.51 2.54
C ASP A 207 52.10 -35.14 3.29
N ASP A 208 53.22 -35.09 2.59
CA ASP A 208 54.54 -34.70 3.10
C ASP A 208 54.87 -33.21 2.91
N PHE A 209 53.97 -32.43 2.30
CA PHE A 209 54.17 -31.02 2.02
C PHE A 209 53.49 -30.13 3.05
N SER A 210 54.12 -28.98 3.34
CA SER A 210 53.51 -27.91 4.13
C SER A 210 53.79 -26.55 3.52
N GLN A 211 52.82 -25.64 3.61
CA GLN A 211 52.94 -24.26 3.16
C GLN A 211 52.28 -23.32 4.18
N THR A 212 52.82 -22.11 4.29
CA THR A 212 52.30 -21.06 5.16
C THR A 212 52.22 -19.74 4.39
N THR A 213 51.14 -18.99 4.60
CA THR A 213 50.95 -17.63 4.04
C THR A 213 50.35 -16.70 5.09
N ASP A 214 50.73 -15.42 5.07
CA ASP A 214 50.23 -14.40 5.99
C ASP A 214 49.34 -13.41 5.22
N VAL A 215 48.22 -12.99 5.80
CA VAL A 215 47.30 -11.98 5.26
C VAL A 215 46.98 -10.90 6.27
N GLU A 216 46.78 -9.68 5.79
CA GLU A 216 46.37 -8.55 6.63
C GLU A 216 44.85 -8.43 6.64
N ALA A 217 44.27 -8.29 7.82
CA ALA A 217 42.85 -8.07 8.06
C ALA A 217 42.67 -6.79 8.89
N THR A 218 41.71 -5.93 8.51
CA THR A 218 41.49 -4.62 9.16
C THR A 218 40.05 -4.44 9.64
N TRP A 219 39.89 -4.06 10.91
CA TRP A 219 38.62 -3.62 11.50
C TRP A 219 38.60 -2.10 11.61
N LEU A 220 37.63 -1.46 10.97
CA LEU A 220 37.48 -0.01 10.93
C LEU A 220 36.62 0.48 12.11
N GLU A 221 37.08 1.55 12.77
CA GLU A 221 36.30 2.24 13.81
C GLU A 221 35.03 2.82 13.17
N SER A 222 33.88 2.58 13.81
CA SER A 222 32.61 3.17 13.34
C SER A 222 32.63 4.68 13.61
N SER A 223 32.41 5.50 12.58
CA SER A 223 32.31 6.95 12.76
C SER A 223 30.85 7.32 13.05
N GLU A 224 30.43 7.22 14.31
CA GLU A 224 29.14 7.74 14.73
C GLU A 224 29.16 9.28 14.63
N VAL A 225 28.31 9.83 13.76
CA VAL A 225 28.09 11.27 13.69
C VAL A 225 26.94 11.59 14.62
N ARG A 226 27.22 12.40 15.65
CA ARG A 226 26.25 12.82 16.66
C ARG A 226 25.58 14.13 16.26
N GLY A 227 24.26 14.14 16.25
CA GLY A 227 23.42 15.29 15.94
C GLY A 227 21.95 14.92 16.01
N CYS A 228 21.04 15.88 15.79
CA CYS A 228 19.61 15.60 15.81
C CYS A 228 19.21 14.72 14.60
N THR A 229 18.62 13.55 14.87
CA THR A 229 18.18 12.61 13.82
C THR A 229 16.70 12.76 13.45
N ASP A 230 15.99 13.68 14.08
CA ASP A 230 14.56 13.93 13.84
C ASP A 230 14.38 14.96 12.70
N GLU A 231 13.73 14.54 11.61
CA GLU A 231 13.48 15.37 10.43
C GLU A 231 12.53 16.56 10.71
N GLU A 232 11.76 16.51 11.79
CA GLU A 232 10.81 17.56 12.21
C GLU A 232 11.47 18.64 13.10
N ALA A 233 12.70 18.41 13.57
CA ALA A 233 13.42 19.37 14.38
C ALA A 233 14.06 20.47 13.53
N ASP A 234 14.07 21.71 14.02
CA ASP A 234 14.68 22.87 13.34
C ASP A 234 16.18 22.72 13.09
N ASN A 235 16.83 21.86 13.86
CA ASN A 235 18.27 21.57 13.78
C ASN A 235 18.56 20.13 13.34
N PHE A 236 17.65 19.51 12.58
CA PHE A 236 17.88 18.21 11.95
C PHE A 236 19.24 18.17 11.24
N ASP A 237 20.04 17.14 11.54
CA ASP A 237 21.33 16.88 10.90
C ASP A 237 21.24 15.58 10.10
N SER A 238 21.06 15.71 8.79
CA SER A 238 21.02 14.57 7.84
C SER A 238 22.28 13.71 7.82
N SER A 239 23.39 14.16 8.42
CA SER A 239 24.62 13.39 8.55
C SER A 239 24.72 12.63 9.86
N ALA A 240 23.83 12.89 10.83
CA ALA A 240 23.81 12.21 12.11
C ALA A 240 23.38 10.75 11.97
N THR A 241 24.12 9.86 12.60
CA THR A 241 23.84 8.42 12.68
C THR A 241 23.42 8.00 14.09
N GLU A 242 23.56 8.90 15.09
CA GLU A 242 23.16 8.70 16.48
C GLU A 242 22.59 10.03 17.03
N ASP A 243 21.40 9.99 17.64
CA ASP A 243 20.79 11.15 18.28
C ASP A 243 21.56 11.55 19.55
N ASP A 244 21.98 12.81 19.62
CA ASP A 244 22.68 13.37 20.77
C ASP A 244 21.77 14.14 21.74
N GLY A 245 20.46 14.13 21.48
CA GLY A 245 19.44 14.83 22.27
C GLY A 245 19.50 16.34 22.09
N SER A 246 20.13 16.84 21.03
CA SER A 246 20.20 18.27 20.72
C SER A 246 19.01 18.81 19.94
N CYS A 247 18.04 17.97 19.55
CA CYS A 247 16.88 18.39 18.76
C CYS A 247 16.16 19.60 19.40
N THR A 248 15.96 20.63 18.58
CA THR A 248 15.23 21.85 18.93
C THR A 248 14.02 21.94 18.03
N TYR A 249 12.87 22.19 18.64
CA TYR A 249 11.62 22.44 17.94
C TYR A 249 11.23 23.89 18.24
N SER A 250 10.82 24.62 17.23
CA SER A 250 10.21 25.92 17.41
C SER A 250 8.96 25.70 18.25
N GLU A 251 8.87 26.37 19.40
CA GLU A 251 7.59 26.43 20.11
C GLU A 251 6.57 27.01 19.11
N PRO A 252 5.35 26.43 19.01
CA PRO A 252 4.33 26.99 18.15
C PRO A 252 4.22 28.48 18.47
N GLU A 253 4.28 29.32 17.43
CA GLU A 253 4.02 30.76 17.57
C GLU A 253 2.78 30.90 18.47
N PRO A 254 2.81 31.75 19.52
CA PRO A 254 1.66 31.90 20.39
C PRO A 254 0.45 32.20 19.51
N ASP A 255 -0.59 31.36 19.63
CA ASP A 255 -1.79 31.46 18.80
C ASP A 255 -2.18 32.93 18.68
N ALA A 256 -2.25 33.41 17.44
CA ALA A 256 -2.58 34.80 17.18
C ALA A 256 -3.92 35.10 17.86
N ILE A 257 -3.92 35.99 18.86
CA ILE A 257 -5.15 36.43 19.50
C ILE A 257 -5.81 37.44 18.56
N TYR A 258 -7.04 37.16 18.14
CA TYR A 258 -7.78 37.99 17.21
C TYR A 258 -8.76 38.92 17.92
N ASP A 259 -9.13 40.02 17.25
CA ASP A 259 -10.16 40.94 17.73
C ASP A 259 -11.55 40.37 17.43
N SER A 260 -12.34 40.03 18.46
CA SER A 260 -13.69 39.47 18.28
C SER A 260 -14.70 40.47 17.70
N SER A 261 -14.34 41.75 17.57
CA SER A 261 -15.14 42.74 16.86
C SER A 261 -14.86 42.83 15.36
N ASP A 262 -13.77 42.21 14.89
CA ASP A 262 -13.36 42.18 13.49
C ASP A 262 -12.61 40.88 13.14
N LEU A 263 -13.35 39.93 12.59
CA LEU A 263 -12.88 38.60 12.18
C LEU A 263 -12.19 38.60 10.81
N GLY A 264 -11.97 39.77 10.19
CA GLY A 264 -11.39 39.83 8.85
C GLY A 264 -10.00 39.18 8.76
N GLN A 265 -9.11 39.49 9.71
CA GLN A 265 -7.78 38.88 9.74
C GLN A 265 -7.85 37.41 10.15
N PHE A 266 -8.73 37.08 11.09
CA PHE A 266 -8.98 35.70 11.50
C PHE A 266 -9.35 34.80 10.31
N TRP A 267 -10.23 35.26 9.42
CA TRP A 267 -10.59 34.50 8.23
C TRP A 267 -9.47 34.39 7.20
N ILE A 268 -8.66 35.43 7.01
CA ILE A 268 -7.46 35.32 6.15
C ILE A 268 -6.54 34.21 6.64
N ASP A 269 -6.32 34.13 7.96
CA ASP A 269 -5.32 33.23 8.52
C ASP A 269 -5.81 31.79 8.70
N LYS A 270 -7.12 31.57 8.85
CA LYS A 270 -7.69 30.24 9.16
C LYS A 270 -8.15 29.43 7.96
N PHE A 271 -8.54 30.05 6.84
CA PHE A 271 -8.94 29.30 5.65
C PHE A 271 -7.76 28.49 5.09
N LEU A 272 -8.03 27.24 4.74
CA LEU A 272 -7.04 26.28 4.22
C LEU A 272 -6.98 26.37 2.70
N CYS A 273 -6.00 25.70 2.08
CA CYS A 273 -5.86 25.57 0.63
C CYS A 273 -5.78 26.92 -0.13
N GLN A 274 -5.28 27.96 0.53
CA GLN A 274 -4.97 29.24 -0.09
C GLN A 274 -3.62 29.19 -0.81
N ASP A 275 -3.37 30.08 -1.76
CA ASP A 275 -2.06 30.26 -2.40
C ASP A 275 -1.44 28.96 -2.95
N GLU A 276 -2.24 28.10 -3.60
CA GLU A 276 -1.81 26.82 -4.19
C GLU A 276 -1.24 25.80 -3.18
N THR A 277 -1.58 25.92 -1.88
CA THR A 277 -1.14 24.98 -0.82
C THR A 277 -1.92 23.68 -0.77
N GLY A 278 -3.03 23.56 -1.51
CA GLY A 278 -3.84 22.35 -1.56
C GLY A 278 -3.06 21.14 -2.06
N THR A 279 -3.27 19.99 -1.42
CA THR A 279 -2.67 18.70 -1.81
C THR A 279 -3.66 17.87 -2.63
N GLY A 280 -3.13 16.98 -3.47
CA GLY A 280 -3.94 16.01 -4.21
C GLY A 280 -4.53 14.96 -3.28
N VAL A 281 -5.85 14.77 -3.32
CA VAL A 281 -6.59 13.77 -2.54
C VAL A 281 -7.29 12.77 -3.46
N ASP A 282 -7.58 11.60 -2.90
CA ASP A 282 -8.23 10.49 -3.59
C ASP A 282 -9.71 10.33 -3.20
N ASP A 283 -10.55 9.97 -4.16
CA ASP A 283 -11.93 9.51 -3.90
C ASP A 283 -11.95 7.98 -3.96
N TYR A 284 -12.08 7.35 -2.79
CA TYR A 284 -12.02 5.89 -2.68
C TYR A 284 -13.19 5.17 -3.36
N ASN A 285 -14.22 5.89 -3.83
CA ASN A 285 -15.28 5.30 -4.66
C ASN A 285 -14.91 5.20 -6.14
N THR A 286 -13.79 5.78 -6.60
CA THR A 286 -13.31 5.63 -7.97
C THR A 286 -12.16 4.60 -8.07
N SER A 287 -11.87 4.15 -9.30
CA SER A 287 -10.89 3.08 -9.53
C SER A 287 -9.43 3.57 -9.67
N GLY A 288 -9.15 4.86 -9.48
CA GLY A 288 -7.80 5.42 -9.63
C GLY A 288 -7.67 6.76 -8.94
N HIS A 289 -6.42 7.19 -8.73
CA HIS A 289 -6.14 8.41 -7.96
C HIS A 289 -6.65 9.67 -8.66
N ASP A 290 -7.75 10.25 -8.19
CA ASP A 290 -8.40 11.39 -8.84
C ASP A 290 -7.56 12.67 -8.76
N ASN A 291 -6.74 12.81 -7.71
CA ASN A 291 -5.92 13.99 -7.46
C ASN A 291 -6.78 15.27 -7.43
N HIS A 292 -7.88 15.21 -6.68
CA HIS A 292 -8.69 16.37 -6.36
C HIS A 292 -7.85 17.34 -5.52
N VAL A 293 -7.91 18.64 -5.81
CA VAL A 293 -7.14 19.66 -5.08
C VAL A 293 -8.10 20.75 -4.66
N CYS A 294 -8.20 20.99 -3.34
CA CYS A 294 -8.93 22.12 -2.78
C CYS A 294 -8.28 23.45 -3.20
N ASP A 295 -9.09 24.47 -3.45
CA ASP A 295 -8.64 25.82 -3.79
C ASP A 295 -9.57 26.85 -3.14
N VAL A 296 -8.99 27.72 -2.32
CA VAL A 296 -9.70 28.77 -1.58
C VAL A 296 -8.98 30.10 -1.74
N SER A 297 -9.73 31.18 -1.88
CA SER A 297 -9.21 32.54 -1.87
C SER A 297 -10.06 33.44 -0.98
N VAL A 298 -9.42 34.06 0.02
CA VAL A 298 -10.07 35.00 0.95
C VAL A 298 -9.65 36.43 0.63
N VAL A 299 -10.63 37.32 0.48
CA VAL A 299 -10.41 38.74 0.18
C VAL A 299 -11.28 39.60 1.09
N LEU A 300 -10.68 40.60 1.73
CA LEU A 300 -11.41 41.62 2.48
C LEU A 300 -11.98 42.66 1.51
N ASP A 301 -13.31 42.85 1.54
CA ASP A 301 -14.01 43.86 0.76
C ASP A 301 -14.90 44.72 1.68
N GLY A 302 -14.37 45.86 2.09
CA GLY A 302 -15.05 46.77 3.02
C GLY A 302 -15.38 46.09 4.36
N ASP A 303 -16.67 46.02 4.67
CA ASP A 303 -17.22 45.43 5.91
C ASP A 303 -17.48 43.91 5.80
N ASN A 304 -17.12 43.30 4.67
CA ASN A 304 -17.30 41.88 4.41
C ASN A 304 -15.98 41.16 4.12
N VAL A 305 -16.01 39.84 4.33
CA VAL A 305 -15.03 38.90 3.81
C VAL A 305 -15.66 38.15 2.64
N THR A 306 -15.01 38.20 1.49
CA THR A 306 -15.40 37.45 0.30
C THR A 306 -14.49 36.25 0.14
N ILE A 307 -15.08 35.06 0.07
CA ILE A 307 -14.37 33.78 0.02
C ILE A 307 -14.78 33.07 -1.28
N THR A 308 -13.82 32.75 -2.14
CA THR A 308 -14.02 31.96 -3.36
C THR A 308 -13.49 30.55 -3.13
N MET A 309 -14.28 29.52 -3.46
CA MET A 309 -13.96 28.12 -3.14
C MET A 309 -14.36 27.19 -4.28
N ASN A 310 -13.62 26.09 -4.42
CA ASN A 310 -13.90 25.09 -5.44
C ASN A 310 -14.67 23.85 -4.93
N GLY A 311 -15.01 23.78 -3.63
CA GLY A 311 -15.86 22.73 -3.07
C GLY A 311 -15.20 21.35 -2.92
N LEU A 312 -13.88 21.23 -3.07
CA LEU A 312 -13.15 19.97 -2.91
C LEU A 312 -12.46 19.93 -1.53
N PRO A 313 -12.41 18.75 -0.86
CA PRO A 313 -11.78 18.63 0.44
C PRO A 313 -10.25 18.63 0.36
N ASN A 314 -9.61 18.89 1.50
CA ASN A 314 -8.16 18.74 1.71
C ASN A 314 -7.77 17.36 2.29
N HIS A 315 -8.70 16.41 2.23
CA HIS A 315 -8.53 15.03 2.70
C HIS A 315 -9.10 14.03 1.71
N ASP A 316 -8.66 12.77 1.77
CA ASP A 316 -9.27 11.70 0.97
C ASP A 316 -10.73 11.51 1.39
N LEU A 317 -11.56 11.14 0.43
CA LEU A 317 -12.99 11.15 0.58
C LEU A 317 -13.64 9.89 0.04
N GLU A 318 -14.92 9.80 0.32
CA GLU A 318 -15.83 8.81 -0.22
C GLU A 318 -17.08 9.55 -0.72
N SER A 319 -17.22 9.68 -2.04
CA SER A 319 -18.38 10.34 -2.68
C SER A 319 -19.71 9.62 -2.49
N GLY A 320 -19.70 8.32 -2.25
CA GLY A 320 -20.89 7.50 -2.06
C GLY A 320 -21.69 7.17 -3.30
N PRO A 321 -22.93 6.69 -3.13
CA PRO A 321 -23.78 6.23 -4.23
C PRO A 321 -24.01 7.29 -5.31
N GLY A 322 -23.93 8.57 -4.91
CA GLY A 322 -24.14 9.73 -5.76
C GLY A 322 -22.98 10.08 -6.70
N CYS A 323 -21.87 9.32 -6.69
CA CYS A 323 -20.61 9.54 -7.42
C CYS A 323 -20.67 10.59 -8.55
N CYS A 324 -19.74 11.54 -8.66
CA CYS A 324 -18.46 11.65 -7.95
C CYS A 324 -18.18 13.13 -7.70
N ALA A 325 -17.35 13.43 -6.70
CA ALA A 325 -16.99 14.80 -6.37
C ALA A 325 -16.38 15.50 -7.58
N SER A 326 -16.75 16.75 -7.80
CA SER A 326 -16.19 17.56 -8.87
C SER A 326 -16.07 19.01 -8.44
N SER A 327 -15.10 19.72 -9.03
CA SER A 327 -14.86 21.12 -8.70
C SER A 327 -16.09 21.98 -9.03
N GLN A 328 -16.51 22.74 -8.03
CA GLN A 328 -17.56 23.74 -8.09
C GLN A 328 -16.97 25.15 -8.18
N ASN A 329 -17.83 26.17 -8.17
CA ASN A 329 -17.42 27.58 -8.13
C ASN A 329 -18.31 28.36 -7.15
N TYR A 330 -17.91 28.35 -5.89
CA TYR A 330 -18.61 29.03 -4.81
C TYR A 330 -18.00 30.40 -4.55
N VAL A 331 -18.88 31.38 -4.28
CA VAL A 331 -18.50 32.71 -3.80
C VAL A 331 -19.39 33.03 -2.61
N LEU A 332 -18.79 33.11 -1.43
CA LEU A 332 -19.44 33.46 -0.18
C LEU A 332 -19.04 34.88 0.21
N SER A 333 -19.98 35.69 0.71
CA SER A 333 -19.70 36.98 1.32
C SER A 333 -20.35 37.05 2.68
N VAL A 334 -19.54 37.14 3.74
CA VAL A 334 -19.98 37.17 5.14
C VAL A 334 -19.51 38.46 5.81
N PRO A 335 -20.22 38.96 6.85
CA PRO A 335 -19.78 40.15 7.56
C PRO A 335 -18.50 39.83 8.35
N ARG A 336 -17.50 40.71 8.29
CA ARG A 336 -16.29 40.58 9.13
C ARG A 336 -16.56 40.93 10.59
N SER A 337 -17.65 41.65 10.85
CA SER A 337 -18.11 42.03 12.18
C SER A 337 -19.55 41.51 12.36
N PRO A 338 -19.72 40.22 12.70
CA PRO A 338 -21.04 39.63 12.88
C PRO A 338 -21.81 40.32 14.01
N THR A 339 -23.14 40.39 13.87
CA THR A 339 -24.03 41.06 14.84
C THR A 339 -25.20 40.15 15.16
N ASN A 340 -25.46 39.96 16.46
CA ASN A 340 -26.59 39.16 16.94
C ASN A 340 -27.92 39.68 16.37
N ASP A 341 -28.75 38.75 15.91
CA ASP A 341 -30.14 39.04 15.62
C ASP A 341 -30.90 39.25 16.93
N THR A 342 -31.68 40.32 16.97
CA THR A 342 -32.54 40.70 18.09
C THR A 342 -33.94 41.10 17.62
N GLN A 343 -34.21 40.98 16.32
CA GLN A 343 -35.44 41.45 15.69
C GLN A 343 -36.53 40.40 15.81
N GLY A 344 -36.19 39.13 15.61
CA GLY A 344 -37.15 38.03 15.57
C GLY A 344 -38.19 38.19 14.47
N GLY A 345 -39.22 37.35 14.50
CA GLY A 345 -40.28 37.32 13.49
C GLY A 345 -39.87 36.60 12.20
N HIS A 346 -38.84 35.77 12.26
CA HIS A 346 -38.40 34.92 11.15
C HIS A 346 -39.36 33.74 10.94
N ASN A 347 -39.27 33.13 9.76
CA ASN A 347 -39.95 31.87 9.50
C ASN A 347 -39.27 30.75 10.31
N ASP A 348 -40.05 30.01 11.09
CA ASP A 348 -39.60 28.96 11.99
C ASP A 348 -39.78 27.54 11.43
N ALA A 349 -40.19 27.40 10.16
CA ALA A 349 -40.50 26.11 9.55
C ALA A 349 -39.36 25.07 9.67
N ASN A 350 -38.11 25.50 9.48
CA ASN A 350 -36.93 24.62 9.52
C ASN A 350 -36.20 24.64 10.88
N CYS A 351 -36.72 25.37 11.87
CA CYS A 351 -36.17 25.45 13.21
C CYS A 351 -37.28 25.81 14.21
N PRO A 352 -38.34 24.98 14.34
CA PRO A 352 -39.57 25.34 15.05
C PRO A 352 -39.31 25.70 16.53
N GLU A 353 -38.29 25.07 17.12
CA GLU A 353 -37.87 25.29 18.50
C GLU A 353 -37.29 26.70 18.74
N ALA A 354 -36.76 27.38 17.70
CA ALA A 354 -36.32 28.77 17.79
C ALA A 354 -37.52 29.75 17.82
N GLY A 355 -38.72 29.31 17.46
CA GLY A 355 -39.96 30.08 17.56
C GLY A 355 -39.93 31.43 16.83
N GLY A 356 -39.17 31.51 15.74
CA GLY A 356 -38.98 32.71 14.92
C GLY A 356 -38.08 33.77 15.56
N ALA A 357 -37.33 33.44 16.62
CA ALA A 357 -36.34 34.34 17.21
C ALA A 357 -35.14 34.59 16.30
N TYR A 358 -34.80 33.58 15.48
CA TYR A 358 -33.64 33.55 14.59
C TYR A 358 -34.04 33.07 13.21
N GLU A 359 -33.25 33.42 12.20
CA GLU A 359 -33.39 32.87 10.85
C GLU A 359 -32.99 31.39 10.85
N CYS A 360 -33.86 30.51 10.37
CA CYS A 360 -33.52 29.09 10.27
C CYS A 360 -32.49 28.85 9.17
N ALA A 361 -31.55 27.94 9.45
CA ALA A 361 -30.74 27.33 8.42
C ALA A 361 -31.60 26.40 7.55
N ALA A 362 -31.11 26.06 6.36
CA ALA A 362 -31.77 25.09 5.50
C ALA A 362 -31.77 23.69 6.17
N ASP A 363 -32.89 22.99 6.10
CA ASP A 363 -33.01 21.57 6.50
C ASP A 363 -32.23 20.66 5.55
N ARG A 364 -32.24 21.02 4.25
CA ARG A 364 -31.44 20.44 3.17
C ARG A 364 -30.73 21.54 2.38
N GLY A 365 -29.45 21.38 2.09
CA GLY A 365 -28.63 22.34 1.34
C GLY A 365 -27.62 23.08 2.21
N GLU A 366 -26.88 24.02 1.61
CA GLU A 366 -25.77 24.72 2.26
C GLU A 366 -26.24 25.60 3.44
N ILE A 367 -25.60 25.44 4.59
CA ILE A 367 -25.83 26.26 5.79
C ILE A 367 -24.58 27.05 6.22
N ALA A 368 -23.41 26.57 5.80
CA ALA A 368 -22.10 27.10 6.14
C ALA A 368 -21.03 26.54 5.17
N TYR A 369 -19.79 27.00 5.29
CA TYR A 369 -18.65 26.42 4.58
C TYR A 369 -17.53 26.06 5.56
N ALA A 370 -16.92 24.89 5.35
CA ALA A 370 -15.72 24.47 6.07
C ALA A 370 -14.49 25.26 5.58
N LEU A 371 -13.42 25.27 6.37
CA LEU A 371 -12.20 26.03 6.06
C LEU A 371 -11.46 25.54 4.81
N ASN A 372 -11.70 24.31 4.36
CA ASN A 372 -11.15 23.79 3.11
C ASN A 372 -12.01 24.13 1.87
N GLY A 373 -13.14 24.81 2.07
CA GLY A 373 -14.04 25.27 1.03
C GLY A 373 -15.18 24.31 0.68
N VAL A 374 -15.30 23.18 1.37
CA VAL A 374 -16.42 22.25 1.22
C VAL A 374 -17.66 22.80 1.96
N PRO A 375 -18.85 22.80 1.33
CA PRO A 375 -20.07 23.21 2.00
C PRO A 375 -20.46 22.25 3.14
N ILE A 376 -21.01 22.84 4.20
CA ILE A 376 -21.67 22.12 5.29
C ILE A 376 -23.17 22.19 5.01
N PHE A 377 -23.84 21.05 5.04
CA PHE A 377 -25.27 20.95 4.77
C PHE A 377 -26.09 20.84 6.05
N GLY A 378 -27.39 21.15 5.92
CA GLY A 378 -28.38 20.86 6.96
C GLY A 378 -28.42 19.37 7.36
N PRO A 379 -29.10 19.05 8.48
CA PRO A 379 -29.07 17.71 9.05
C PRO A 379 -29.83 16.65 8.22
N GLU A 380 -30.65 17.05 7.24
CA GLU A 380 -31.40 16.11 6.39
C GLU A 380 -30.75 15.91 5.01
N ASP A 381 -30.91 14.72 4.44
CA ASP A 381 -30.63 14.42 3.03
C ASP A 381 -31.90 13.98 2.29
N GLY A 382 -31.98 14.23 0.98
CA GLY A 382 -33.20 14.11 0.19
C GLY A 382 -33.84 12.72 0.17
N PRO A 383 -35.12 12.62 -0.25
CA PRO A 383 -36.33 12.71 0.59
C PRO A 383 -36.31 11.94 1.94
N GLY A 384 -35.17 11.83 2.61
CA GLY A 384 -34.99 11.18 3.90
C GLY A 384 -35.19 12.09 5.10
N GLY A 385 -34.73 11.62 6.26
CA GLY A 385 -34.70 12.32 7.53
C GLY A 385 -33.28 12.71 7.93
N ASP A 386 -32.98 12.60 9.21
CA ASP A 386 -31.65 12.85 9.76
C ASP A 386 -30.59 11.92 9.12
N ALA A 387 -29.70 12.53 8.33
CA ALA A 387 -28.72 11.81 7.53
C ALA A 387 -27.71 11.04 8.37
N VAL A 388 -27.29 11.63 9.50
CA VAL A 388 -26.30 11.05 10.40
C VAL A 388 -26.94 9.92 11.21
N ALA A 389 -28.17 10.12 11.69
CA ALA A 389 -28.96 9.07 12.34
C ALA A 389 -29.17 7.84 11.45
N SER A 390 -29.52 8.06 10.18
CA SER A 390 -29.67 7.00 9.18
C SER A 390 -28.34 6.26 8.96
N HIS A 391 -27.22 6.99 8.78
CA HIS A 391 -25.90 6.39 8.60
C HIS A 391 -25.48 5.49 9.77
N HIS A 392 -25.81 5.89 11.01
CA HIS A 392 -25.54 5.10 12.22
C HIS A 392 -26.59 4.00 12.50
N GLY A 393 -27.58 3.82 11.61
CA GLY A 393 -28.58 2.76 11.72
C GLY A 393 -29.58 2.95 12.85
N VAL A 394 -29.81 4.20 13.29
CA VAL A 394 -30.80 4.52 14.33
C VAL A 394 -32.22 4.25 13.85
N TYR A 395 -32.45 4.40 12.54
CA TYR A 395 -33.68 4.01 11.86
C TYR A 395 -33.37 3.45 10.47
N GLU A 396 -34.36 2.76 9.87
CA GLU A 396 -34.25 2.29 8.48
C GLU A 396 -34.87 3.32 7.55
N GLU A 397 -34.05 3.95 6.70
CA GLU A 397 -34.52 4.86 5.67
C GLU A 397 -35.02 4.08 4.44
N ASP A 398 -36.29 4.27 4.09
CA ASP A 398 -36.96 3.55 3.00
C ASP A 398 -37.40 4.47 1.84
N ARG A 399 -37.15 5.78 1.94
CA ARG A 399 -37.44 6.76 0.89
C ARG A 399 -36.26 6.96 -0.06
N GLN A 400 -35.04 7.02 0.48
CA GLN A 400 -33.77 7.13 -0.26
C GLN A 400 -32.62 6.55 0.58
N GLU A 401 -31.76 5.75 0.00
CA GLU A 401 -30.56 5.28 0.70
C GLU A 401 -29.63 6.47 1.00
N ILE A 402 -29.42 6.76 2.28
CA ILE A 402 -28.45 7.75 2.75
C ILE A 402 -27.18 7.01 3.15
N TRP A 403 -26.09 7.36 2.50
CA TRP A 403 -24.76 6.86 2.82
C TRP A 403 -23.81 8.03 2.91
N LEU A 404 -23.24 8.21 4.09
CA LEU A 404 -22.16 9.13 4.38
C LEU A 404 -20.85 8.34 4.40
N GLY A 405 -19.80 8.91 3.80
CA GLY A 405 -18.47 8.33 3.78
C GLY A 405 -17.59 8.87 4.90
N LEU A 406 -16.29 8.94 4.64
CA LEU A 406 -15.31 9.60 5.50
C LEU A 406 -15.77 11.01 5.89
N CYS A 407 -15.53 11.34 7.17
CA CYS A 407 -15.92 12.62 7.77
C CYS A 407 -17.42 12.93 7.71
N HIS A 408 -18.28 11.90 7.65
CA HIS A 408 -19.72 12.06 7.45
C HIS A 408 -20.08 12.94 6.24
N GLY A 409 -19.21 12.95 5.23
CA GLY A 409 -19.42 13.67 3.98
C GLY A 409 -19.76 12.74 2.82
N HIS A 410 -20.40 13.29 1.79
CA HIS A 410 -20.65 12.56 0.54
C HIS A 410 -20.91 13.51 -0.63
N SER A 411 -21.03 12.96 -1.84
CA SER A 411 -21.31 13.72 -3.06
C SER A 411 -22.80 13.69 -3.41
N GLY A 412 -23.41 14.88 -3.44
CA GLY A 412 -24.74 15.11 -3.97
C GLY A 412 -24.78 15.23 -5.51
N PRO A 413 -25.98 15.42 -6.09
CA PRO A 413 -26.15 15.59 -7.53
C PRO A 413 -25.26 16.70 -8.10
N GLY A 414 -24.67 16.46 -9.27
CA GLY A 414 -23.76 17.42 -9.90
C GLY A 414 -22.33 17.41 -9.32
N GLY A 415 -22.01 16.44 -8.46
CA GLY A 415 -20.68 16.25 -7.88
C GLY A 415 -20.36 17.24 -6.76
N VAL A 416 -21.39 17.70 -6.03
CA VAL A 416 -21.26 18.60 -4.88
C VAL A 416 -20.92 17.75 -3.65
N TYR A 417 -19.64 17.70 -3.28
CA TYR A 417 -19.23 17.09 -2.03
C TYR A 417 -19.57 18.01 -0.85
N HIS A 418 -20.10 17.46 0.24
CA HIS A 418 -20.54 18.23 1.41
C HIS A 418 -20.51 17.39 2.69
N TYR A 419 -20.46 18.06 3.85
CA TYR A 419 -20.49 17.44 5.18
C TYR A 419 -21.88 17.53 5.82
N HIS A 420 -22.35 16.45 6.43
CA HIS A 420 -23.52 16.45 7.33
C HIS A 420 -23.15 16.39 8.82
N ALA A 421 -21.96 15.89 9.14
CA ALA A 421 -21.33 15.97 10.45
C ALA A 421 -19.80 16.05 10.26
N ASP A 422 -19.05 16.04 11.36
CA ASP A 422 -17.61 15.81 11.38
C ASP A 422 -16.77 16.54 10.31
N ALA A 423 -16.85 17.87 10.28
CA ALA A 423 -15.88 18.67 9.53
C ALA A 423 -14.56 18.88 10.31
N ASN A 424 -14.31 18.11 11.38
CA ASN A 424 -13.07 18.21 12.16
C ASN A 424 -11.90 17.55 11.44
N CYS A 425 -12.19 16.56 10.59
CA CYS A 425 -11.18 15.81 9.87
C CYS A 425 -10.30 16.68 8.95
N ILE A 426 -10.75 17.90 8.60
CA ILE A 426 -9.96 18.86 7.81
C ILE A 426 -8.65 19.27 8.51
N HIS A 427 -8.54 19.03 9.82
CA HIS A 427 -7.36 19.30 10.66
C HIS A 427 -6.50 18.08 10.92
N TRP A 428 -6.89 16.91 10.42
CA TRP A 428 -6.13 15.69 10.59
C TRP A 428 -5.31 15.39 9.34
N HIS A 429 -4.10 14.88 9.49
CA HIS A 429 -3.28 14.39 8.38
C HIS A 429 -2.49 13.18 8.87
N THR A 430 -2.13 12.26 7.96
CA THR A 430 -1.30 11.11 8.30
C THR A 430 0.12 11.57 8.64
N ASP A 431 0.76 10.91 9.61
CA ASP A 431 2.12 11.20 10.08
C ASP A 431 3.22 10.66 9.14
N GLY A 432 2.84 10.24 7.92
CA GLY A 432 3.78 9.69 6.94
C GLY A 432 4.40 8.34 7.30
N SER A 433 4.02 7.72 8.43
CA SER A 433 4.41 6.34 8.72
C SER A 433 3.70 5.38 7.76
N GLU A 434 4.45 4.46 7.14
CA GLU A 434 4.06 3.74 5.91
C GLU A 434 2.81 2.83 6.00
N ASP A 435 2.07 2.81 7.11
CA ASP A 435 0.93 1.91 7.34
C ASP A 435 -0.40 2.61 7.72
N MET A 436 -0.46 3.94 7.85
CA MET A 436 -1.71 4.67 8.18
C MET A 436 -2.25 5.51 7.02
N GLY A 437 -3.54 5.36 6.72
CA GLY A 437 -4.26 6.12 5.70
C GLY A 437 -5.51 6.82 6.25
N TRP A 438 -6.25 7.54 5.39
CA TRP A 438 -7.49 8.22 5.81
C TRP A 438 -8.60 7.26 6.27
N LEU A 439 -8.52 5.98 5.90
CA LEU A 439 -9.40 4.93 6.43
C LEU A 439 -9.17 4.62 7.92
N ASP A 440 -8.04 5.05 8.49
CA ASP A 440 -7.74 4.90 9.93
C ASP A 440 -8.22 6.11 10.75
N TYR A 441 -8.74 7.15 10.08
CA TYR A 441 -9.34 8.29 10.75
C TYR A 441 -10.57 7.86 11.58
N SER A 442 -10.65 8.38 12.80
CA SER A 442 -11.74 8.10 13.74
C SER A 442 -12.20 9.36 14.43
N PHE A 443 -13.49 9.67 14.29
CA PHE A 443 -14.10 10.82 14.95
C PHE A 443 -14.67 10.43 16.32
N PRO A 444 -14.37 11.18 17.40
CA PRO A 444 -13.50 12.36 17.49
C PRO A 444 -12.04 12.08 17.83
N SER A 445 -11.68 10.82 18.14
CA SER A 445 -10.40 10.47 18.75
C SER A 445 -9.17 10.90 17.96
N SER A 446 -9.23 10.89 16.64
CA SER A 446 -8.09 11.25 15.78
C SER A 446 -7.75 12.74 15.84
N THR A 447 -8.68 13.61 16.25
CA THR A 447 -8.47 15.07 16.34
C THR A 447 -8.33 15.58 17.78
N TYR A 448 -8.59 14.73 18.77
CA TYR A 448 -8.54 15.14 20.17
C TYR A 448 -7.13 15.06 20.76
N ASN A 449 -6.60 16.22 21.14
CA ASN A 449 -5.28 16.36 21.76
C ASN A 449 -5.33 16.81 23.24
N GLY A 450 -6.53 16.84 23.85
CA GLY A 450 -6.70 17.35 25.21
C GLY A 450 -6.95 18.86 25.32
N SER A 451 -7.12 19.56 24.19
CA SER A 451 -7.44 21.00 24.14
C SER A 451 -8.74 21.26 23.37
N SER A 452 -9.22 22.51 23.41
CA SER A 452 -10.40 22.94 22.65
C SER A 452 -10.15 22.70 21.16
N SER A 453 -11.19 22.27 20.45
CA SER A 453 -11.12 22.02 19.03
C SER A 453 -10.82 23.31 18.25
N PRO A 454 -10.11 23.24 17.12
CA PRO A 454 -9.94 24.37 16.22
C PRO A 454 -11.25 24.76 15.55
N VAL A 455 -11.27 25.96 14.95
CA VAL A 455 -12.36 26.39 14.04
C VAL A 455 -12.42 25.46 12.83
N ILE A 456 -13.60 25.07 12.40
CA ILE A 456 -13.83 24.15 11.27
C ILE A 456 -14.56 24.83 10.10
N GLY A 457 -15.26 25.94 10.33
CA GLY A 457 -15.98 26.64 9.27
C GLY A 457 -16.55 27.99 9.66
N VAL A 458 -17.25 28.61 8.71
CA VAL A 458 -17.94 29.90 8.84
C VAL A 458 -19.41 29.76 8.47
N ALA A 459 -20.29 30.24 9.34
CA ALA A 459 -21.71 30.34 9.07
C ALA A 459 -22.04 31.58 8.23
N PHE A 460 -23.21 31.61 7.57
CA PHE A 460 -23.60 32.73 6.69
C PHE A 460 -23.81 34.06 7.41
N ASP A 461 -24.00 34.04 8.73
CA ASP A 461 -24.04 35.24 9.57
C ASP A 461 -22.64 35.75 9.98
N GLY A 462 -21.58 35.06 9.57
CA GLY A 462 -20.18 35.42 9.82
C GLY A 462 -19.59 34.89 11.12
N TYR A 463 -20.36 34.19 11.96
CA TYR A 463 -19.83 33.57 13.18
C TYR A 463 -19.06 32.28 12.89
N PRO A 464 -18.02 31.96 13.68
CA PRO A 464 -17.24 30.76 13.50
C PRO A 464 -17.97 29.52 14.00
N ILE A 465 -17.68 28.39 13.36
CA ILE A 465 -18.08 27.05 13.77
C ILE A 465 -16.82 26.35 14.27
N TYR A 466 -16.82 25.89 15.51
CA TYR A 466 -15.73 25.13 16.11
C TYR A 466 -16.04 23.63 16.14
N GLY A 467 -15.01 22.84 16.35
CA GLY A 467 -15.17 21.41 16.59
C GLY A 467 -15.88 21.06 17.90
N VAL A 468 -15.79 19.78 18.25
CA VAL A 468 -16.60 19.17 19.32
C VAL A 468 -16.16 19.53 20.74
N TYR A 469 -14.90 19.89 20.94
CA TYR A 469 -14.38 20.25 22.26
C TYR A 469 -14.31 21.76 22.42
N GLY A 470 -14.87 22.28 23.51
CA GLY A 470 -14.89 23.69 23.86
C GLY A 470 -14.74 23.88 25.37
N GLU A 471 -14.64 25.14 25.82
CA GLU A 471 -14.67 25.44 27.25
C GLU A 471 -16.12 25.45 27.77
N ASP A 472 -16.39 24.65 28.81
CA ASP A 472 -17.66 24.66 29.51
C ASP A 472 -17.85 25.92 30.39
N ASP A 473 -19.01 26.06 31.02
CA ASP A 473 -19.33 27.15 31.96
C ASP A 473 -18.34 27.27 33.15
N THR A 474 -17.52 26.26 33.39
CA THR A 474 -16.49 26.23 34.45
C THR A 474 -15.09 26.58 33.95
N GLY A 475 -14.92 26.81 32.64
CA GLY A 475 -13.65 27.03 31.96
C GLY A 475 -12.81 25.76 31.81
N GLN A 476 -13.46 24.58 31.81
CA GLN A 476 -12.80 23.31 31.52
C GLN A 476 -13.10 22.88 30.09
N VAL A 477 -12.08 22.38 29.39
CA VAL A 477 -12.27 21.78 28.08
C VAL A 477 -13.06 20.49 28.21
N ALA A 478 -14.23 20.44 27.57
CA ALA A 478 -15.13 19.30 27.53
C ALA A 478 -15.77 19.18 26.14
N GLU A 479 -16.40 18.05 25.86
CA GLU A 479 -17.23 17.93 24.67
C GLU A 479 -18.46 18.80 24.84
N MET A 480 -18.70 19.71 23.90
CA MET A 480 -19.88 20.56 23.88
C MET A 480 -21.09 19.74 23.49
N LYS A 481 -22.08 19.65 24.39
CA LYS A 481 -23.27 18.82 24.19
C LYS A 481 -24.41 19.64 23.59
N SER A 482 -25.07 19.07 22.58
CA SER A 482 -26.33 19.61 22.07
C SER A 482 -27.44 19.58 23.14
N SER A 483 -28.33 20.56 23.06
CA SER A 483 -29.54 20.65 23.89
C SER A 483 -30.80 20.11 23.18
N TYR A 484 -30.64 19.43 22.05
CA TYR A 484 -31.73 18.75 21.36
C TYR A 484 -31.84 17.28 21.75
N ARG A 485 -33.06 16.76 21.77
CA ARG A 485 -33.34 15.33 21.91
C ARG A 485 -34.50 14.90 21.03
N LEU A 486 -34.60 13.61 20.78
CA LEU A 486 -35.77 13.03 20.14
C LEU A 486 -37.02 13.21 21.01
N LYS A 487 -38.13 13.55 20.36
CA LYS A 487 -39.47 13.49 20.94
C LYS A 487 -39.82 12.03 21.26
N GLU A 488 -40.70 11.84 22.24
CA GLU A 488 -41.08 10.50 22.70
C GLU A 488 -41.66 9.66 21.56
N GLY A 489 -40.96 8.59 21.20
CA GLY A 489 -41.38 7.63 20.18
C GLY A 489 -40.88 7.91 18.76
N GLU A 490 -40.16 9.02 18.56
CA GLU A 490 -39.55 9.36 17.28
C GLU A 490 -38.13 8.78 17.15
N THR A 491 -37.58 8.79 15.94
CA THR A 491 -36.29 8.14 15.62
C THR A 491 -35.34 9.00 14.79
N GLY A 492 -35.76 10.21 14.38
CA GLY A 492 -35.04 11.04 13.41
C GLY A 492 -35.47 10.77 11.96
N TYR A 493 -36.44 9.87 11.74
CA TYR A 493 -36.95 9.54 10.42
C TYR A 493 -37.62 10.76 9.78
N ASN A 494 -38.33 11.60 10.52
CA ASN A 494 -38.89 12.83 9.95
C ASN A 494 -37.94 14.04 10.06
N GLY A 495 -36.64 13.79 10.27
CA GLY A 495 -35.63 14.84 10.35
C GLY A 495 -35.88 15.81 11.50
N ILE A 496 -35.83 17.11 11.22
CA ILE A 496 -35.95 18.18 12.24
C ILE A 496 -37.23 18.06 13.06
N ASP A 497 -38.33 17.60 12.43
CA ASP A 497 -39.64 17.47 13.08
C ASP A 497 -39.65 16.47 14.25
N ASP A 498 -38.72 15.53 14.29
CA ASP A 498 -38.61 14.51 15.35
C ASP A 498 -37.88 15.02 16.60
N TYR A 499 -37.23 16.18 16.53
CA TYR A 499 -36.41 16.73 17.62
C TYR A 499 -37.12 17.87 18.35
N GLU A 500 -36.84 18.00 19.65
CA GLU A 500 -37.24 19.14 20.48
C GLU A 500 -36.03 19.73 21.21
N TYR A 501 -36.03 21.04 21.40
CA TYR A 501 -35.00 21.74 22.18
C TYR A 501 -35.39 21.72 23.65
N VAL A 502 -34.42 21.41 24.52
CA VAL A 502 -34.61 21.42 25.97
C VAL A 502 -33.53 22.29 26.58
N GLU A 503 -33.90 23.50 27.00
CA GLU A 503 -33.00 24.44 27.65
C GLU A 503 -32.27 23.79 28.84
N GLY A 504 -30.93 23.84 28.81
CA GLY A 504 -30.05 23.27 29.82
C GLY A 504 -29.97 21.74 29.83
N LEU A 505 -30.40 21.08 28.75
CA LEU A 505 -30.12 19.65 28.54
C LEU A 505 -28.62 19.44 28.33
N GLY A 506 -28.05 20.13 27.34
CA GLY A 506 -26.61 20.20 27.09
C GLY A 506 -26.06 21.59 27.38
N ASP A 507 -24.97 21.93 26.70
CA ASP A 507 -24.22 23.18 26.88
C ASP A 507 -24.65 24.27 25.87
N LEU A 508 -25.20 23.85 24.73
CA LEU A 508 -25.46 24.73 23.59
C LEU A 508 -26.90 25.25 23.57
N ASP A 509 -27.08 26.43 22.96
CA ASP A 509 -28.35 27.10 22.81
C ASP A 509 -29.22 26.49 21.68
N VAL A 510 -30.34 27.15 21.38
CA VAL A 510 -31.30 26.69 20.36
C VAL A 510 -30.73 26.73 18.93
N CYS A 511 -29.67 27.50 18.67
CA CYS A 511 -28.99 27.48 17.38
C CYS A 511 -27.77 26.55 17.36
N ASN A 512 -27.57 25.77 18.44
CA ASN A 512 -26.43 24.90 18.66
C ASN A 512 -25.09 25.66 18.75
N GLY A 513 -25.12 26.84 19.35
CA GLY A 513 -23.93 27.62 19.70
C GLY A 513 -23.95 28.12 21.13
N HIS A 514 -22.94 28.90 21.50
CA HIS A 514 -22.92 29.63 22.76
C HIS A 514 -21.98 30.84 22.68
N PHE A 515 -22.03 31.71 23.69
CA PHE A 515 -21.02 32.76 23.88
C PHE A 515 -20.01 32.30 24.92
N GLY A 516 -18.74 32.22 24.53
CA GLY A 516 -17.67 31.76 25.40
C GLY A 516 -16.28 32.04 24.82
N PRO A 517 -15.21 31.85 25.62
CA PRO A 517 -13.83 31.93 25.15
C PRO A 517 -13.52 30.83 24.15
N THR A 518 -12.64 31.12 23.19
CA THR A 518 -12.07 30.15 22.26
C THR A 518 -10.54 30.30 22.23
N PRO A 519 -9.80 29.33 21.64
CA PRO A 519 -8.36 29.49 21.45
C PRO A 519 -7.98 30.79 20.73
N ASP A 520 -8.82 31.24 19.79
CA ASP A 520 -8.60 32.43 18.96
C ASP A 520 -9.14 33.73 19.58
N PHE A 521 -10.16 33.60 20.44
CA PHE A 521 -10.86 34.73 21.09
C PHE A 521 -10.97 34.49 22.61
N PRO A 522 -9.90 34.73 23.39
CA PRO A 522 -9.91 34.49 24.84
C PRO A 522 -10.90 35.36 25.64
N ASP A 523 -11.25 36.53 25.10
CA ASP A 523 -12.27 37.42 25.69
C ASP A 523 -13.71 36.98 25.33
N GLY A 524 -13.83 35.97 24.48
CA GLY A 524 -15.07 35.35 24.06
C GLY A 524 -15.71 35.96 22.81
N ILE A 525 -16.41 35.09 22.09
CA ILE A 525 -17.25 35.40 20.95
C ILE A 525 -18.43 34.43 20.93
N TYR A 526 -19.54 34.80 20.31
CA TYR A 526 -20.55 33.81 19.96
C TYR A 526 -20.00 32.88 18.87
N HIS A 527 -20.18 31.58 19.02
CA HIS A 527 -19.72 30.59 18.07
C HIS A 527 -20.57 29.32 18.12
N TYR A 528 -20.64 28.63 17.00
CA TYR A 528 -21.32 27.34 16.87
C TYR A 528 -20.36 26.18 17.15
N HIS A 529 -20.91 25.02 17.43
CA HIS A 529 -20.14 23.80 17.60
C HIS A 529 -20.61 22.68 16.69
N SER A 530 -19.65 21.86 16.27
CA SER A 530 -19.97 20.49 15.87
C SER A 530 -20.29 19.66 17.12
N THR A 531 -21.25 18.74 17.03
CA THR A 531 -21.73 17.96 18.18
C THR A 531 -21.81 16.47 17.89
N ILE A 532 -21.49 15.65 18.90
CA ILE A 532 -21.53 14.18 18.82
C ILE A 532 -22.66 13.65 19.65
N GLU A 533 -22.73 14.08 20.91
CA GLU A 533 -23.80 13.72 21.81
C GLU A 533 -24.59 14.94 22.29
N ASN A 534 -25.81 14.69 22.71
CA ASN A 534 -26.58 15.63 23.50
C ASN A 534 -26.32 15.43 25.01
N GLY A 535 -26.92 16.27 25.85
CA GLY A 535 -26.71 16.20 27.30
C GLY A 535 -27.20 14.94 28.02
N ILE A 536 -27.86 14.01 27.33
CA ILE A 536 -28.25 12.68 27.88
C ILE A 536 -27.45 11.53 27.28
N GLY A 537 -26.47 11.82 26.41
CA GLY A 537 -25.62 10.82 25.76
C GLY A 537 -26.24 10.14 24.55
N ASP A 538 -27.34 10.66 24.01
CA ASP A 538 -27.87 10.27 22.69
C ASP A 538 -27.21 11.13 21.60
N MET A 539 -27.53 10.92 20.32
CA MET A 539 -26.94 11.68 19.22
C MET A 539 -27.13 13.20 19.36
N GLY A 540 -26.04 13.93 19.10
CA GLY A 540 -25.95 15.39 19.20
C GLY A 540 -26.49 16.12 17.97
N PHE A 541 -27.69 15.77 17.50
CA PHE A 541 -28.40 16.60 16.50
C PHE A 541 -28.42 18.07 16.95
N PRO A 542 -28.24 19.09 16.09
CA PRO A 542 -28.22 19.06 14.62
C PRO A 542 -26.81 18.92 14.01
N TYR A 543 -25.81 18.49 14.78
CA TYR A 543 -24.41 18.23 14.37
C TYR A 543 -23.57 19.46 13.98
N PHE A 544 -24.20 20.54 13.50
CA PHE A 544 -23.63 21.89 13.30
C PHE A 544 -24.63 22.93 13.80
N LEU A 545 -25.07 23.90 12.99
CA LEU A 545 -26.12 24.87 13.37
C LEU A 545 -27.48 24.52 12.74
N ILE A 546 -28.56 24.97 13.38
CA ILE A 546 -29.94 24.86 12.86
C ILE A 546 -30.60 26.23 12.64
N CYS A 547 -30.05 27.28 13.24
CA CYS A 547 -30.43 28.67 13.01
C CYS A 547 -29.23 29.61 13.13
N TYR A 548 -29.37 30.81 12.58
CA TYR A 548 -28.36 31.86 12.64
C TYR A 548 -28.63 32.81 13.80
N HIS A 549 -27.76 32.79 14.80
CA HIS A 549 -27.76 33.73 15.91
C HIS A 549 -27.44 35.15 15.47
N GLY A 550 -26.63 35.31 14.42
CA GLY A 550 -26.33 36.60 13.79
C GLY A 550 -27.28 36.93 12.63
N ILE A 551 -27.25 38.19 12.21
CA ILE A 551 -27.97 38.65 11.03
C ILE A 551 -27.29 38.14 9.77
N VAL A 552 -27.98 37.33 8.96
CA VAL A 552 -27.50 36.90 7.64
C VAL A 552 -27.69 38.05 6.63
N PRO A 553 -26.61 38.56 6.02
CA PRO A 553 -26.74 39.58 4.97
C PRO A 553 -27.52 39.01 3.78
N ASN A 554 -28.57 39.72 3.36
CA ASN A 554 -29.48 39.36 2.25
C ASN A 554 -30.57 38.30 2.55
N ALA A 555 -30.85 37.99 3.82
CA ALA A 555 -32.01 37.19 4.25
C ALA A 555 -33.37 37.60 3.63
N ASN A 556 -33.51 38.89 3.25
CA ASN A 556 -34.74 39.45 2.69
C ASN A 556 -34.96 39.23 1.18
N ASP A 557 -34.03 38.57 0.48
CA ASP A 557 -34.23 38.14 -0.92
C ASP A 557 -34.55 36.63 -1.04
N GLY A 558 -34.94 35.99 0.07
CA GLY A 558 -35.15 34.55 0.14
C GLY A 558 -33.80 33.82 0.09
N GLY A 559 -33.66 32.76 0.88
CA GLY A 559 -32.54 31.83 0.77
C GLY A 559 -32.24 31.54 -0.70
N GLY A 560 -30.94 31.43 -1.01
CA GLY A 560 -30.39 31.32 -2.37
C GLY A 560 -31.33 30.58 -3.30
N ASP A 561 -31.50 31.12 -4.52
CA ASP A 561 -32.45 30.63 -5.53
C ASP A 561 -32.75 29.14 -5.31
N HIS A 562 -33.96 28.85 -4.83
CA HIS A 562 -34.45 27.51 -4.54
C HIS A 562 -34.48 26.63 -5.81
N CYS A 563 -34.10 27.20 -6.95
CA CYS A 563 -33.88 26.57 -8.22
C CYS A 563 -32.40 26.61 -8.71
N ALA A 564 -31.40 26.91 -7.86
CA ALA A 564 -29.96 26.97 -8.19
C ALA A 564 -29.29 25.61 -8.46
N GLY A 565 -30.06 24.59 -8.84
CA GLY A 565 -29.54 23.36 -9.43
C GLY A 565 -29.37 23.54 -10.94
N TYR A 566 -28.14 23.51 -11.44
CA TYR A 566 -27.87 23.48 -12.88
C TYR A 566 -28.14 22.07 -13.44
N GLY A 567 -29.21 21.91 -14.25
CA GLY A 567 -29.40 20.74 -15.13
C GLY A 567 -30.78 20.63 -15.79
N GLU A 568 -30.85 20.54 -17.13
CA GLU A 568 -32.10 20.50 -17.92
C GLU A 568 -32.87 19.15 -17.92
N THR A 569 -32.54 18.19 -17.06
CA THR A 569 -33.26 16.91 -17.02
C THR A 569 -33.54 16.44 -15.60
N TRP A 570 -34.72 16.80 -15.11
CA TRP A 570 -35.39 16.11 -14.00
C TRP A 570 -35.80 14.71 -14.50
N GLY A 571 -34.91 13.74 -14.30
CA GLY A 571 -35.10 12.34 -14.70
C GLY A 571 -36.14 11.59 -13.84
N PRO A 572 -36.60 10.41 -14.28
CA PRO A 572 -37.62 9.64 -13.56
C PRO A 572 -37.06 9.12 -12.23
N GLY A 573 -37.59 9.63 -11.12
CA GLY A 573 -37.14 9.31 -9.76
C GLY A 573 -37.19 10.54 -8.83
N ILE A 574 -37.19 11.74 -9.41
CA ILE A 574 -37.29 13.00 -8.67
C ILE A 574 -38.76 13.42 -8.61
N GLY A 575 -39.24 13.76 -7.40
CA GLY A 575 -40.55 14.38 -7.21
C GLY A 575 -40.69 15.69 -8.00
N PRO A 576 -41.91 16.22 -8.15
CA PRO A 576 -42.11 17.48 -8.86
C PRO A 576 -41.27 18.60 -8.20
N PRO A 577 -40.80 19.59 -8.98
CA PRO A 577 -40.03 20.70 -8.43
C PRO A 577 -40.86 21.45 -7.36
N PRO A 578 -40.20 22.12 -6.39
CA PRO A 578 -40.87 22.95 -5.39
C PRO A 578 -41.86 23.93 -6.05
N GLU A 579 -42.97 24.23 -5.36
CA GLU A 579 -43.96 25.20 -5.84
C GLU A 579 -43.30 26.58 -6.03
N GLY A 580 -43.04 26.96 -7.29
CA GLY A 580 -42.36 28.21 -7.63
C GLY A 580 -41.38 28.08 -8.80
N CYS A 581 -40.74 26.92 -8.99
CA CYS A 581 -39.78 26.69 -10.08
C CYS A 581 -40.44 26.30 -11.43
N GLY A 582 -41.70 26.68 -11.64
CA GLY A 582 -42.51 26.30 -12.79
C GLY A 582 -42.76 27.44 -13.79
N GLN A 583 -41.92 27.51 -14.84
CA GLN A 583 -42.05 28.29 -16.09
C GLN A 583 -41.72 29.81 -16.10
N GLY A 584 -40.77 30.17 -16.98
CA GLY A 584 -40.60 31.49 -17.62
C GLY A 584 -39.17 32.03 -17.49
N GLN A 585 -38.45 32.59 -18.48
CA GLN A 585 -38.75 33.19 -19.78
C GLN A 585 -37.51 33.11 -20.70
N GLN A 586 -37.70 32.90 -22.01
CA GLN A 586 -36.67 33.07 -23.04
C GLN A 586 -36.16 34.53 -23.11
N ALA A 587 -34.84 34.73 -23.12
CA ALA A 587 -34.21 35.95 -23.62
C ALA A 587 -32.94 35.64 -24.45
N GLY A 588 -33.11 35.74 -25.77
CA GLY A 588 -32.13 36.14 -26.80
C GLY A 588 -30.67 35.66 -26.73
N GLN A 589 -30.37 34.58 -27.46
CA GLN A 589 -29.01 34.28 -27.93
C GLN A 589 -28.63 35.18 -29.12
N GLU A 590 -27.53 35.92 -29.01
CA GLU A 590 -26.75 36.37 -30.17
C GLU A 590 -25.71 35.29 -30.53
N ALA A 591 -25.71 34.88 -31.80
CA ALA A 591 -24.97 33.73 -32.32
C ALA A 591 -23.50 34.04 -32.67
N PRO A 592 -22.66 33.00 -32.78
CA PRO A 592 -21.57 32.99 -33.75
C PRO A 592 -21.80 31.96 -34.89
N VAL A 593 -21.83 32.52 -36.10
CA VAL A 593 -21.22 32.07 -37.37
C VAL A 593 -21.35 30.60 -37.84
N GLU A 594 -22.00 30.47 -39.00
CA GLU A 594 -22.09 29.32 -39.92
C GLU A 594 -20.84 28.44 -40.08
N SER A 595 -21.04 27.12 -40.14
CA SER A 595 -20.67 26.33 -41.34
C SER A 595 -21.28 24.92 -41.38
N GLY A 596 -21.91 24.58 -42.51
CA GLY A 596 -21.86 23.23 -43.10
C GLY A 596 -23.01 22.24 -42.84
N ILE A 597 -24.00 22.25 -43.73
CA ILE A 597 -25.12 21.29 -43.84
C ILE A 597 -24.65 19.91 -44.36
N ALA A 598 -25.17 18.82 -43.78
CA ALA A 598 -25.61 17.63 -44.53
C ALA A 598 -26.62 16.78 -43.73
N VAL A 599 -27.89 16.86 -44.13
CA VAL A 599 -29.01 16.03 -43.65
C VAL A 599 -29.14 14.79 -44.55
N LEU A 600 -29.29 13.61 -43.96
CA LEU A 600 -29.86 12.42 -44.61
C LEU A 600 -30.97 11.81 -43.73
N PRO A 601 -32.10 11.35 -44.30
CA PRO A 601 -33.31 10.94 -43.58
C PRO A 601 -33.29 9.48 -43.09
N PRO A 602 -34.16 9.09 -42.13
CA PRO A 602 -34.15 7.77 -41.49
C PRO A 602 -34.93 6.72 -42.32
N PRO A 603 -34.53 5.43 -42.29
CA PRO A 603 -35.38 4.35 -42.77
C PRO A 603 -36.31 3.80 -41.66
N PRO A 604 -37.47 3.22 -42.01
CA PRO A 604 -38.58 2.97 -41.08
C PRO A 604 -38.72 1.51 -40.62
N GLY A 605 -39.20 1.34 -39.38
CA GLY A 605 -40.15 0.30 -38.98
C GLY A 605 -39.61 -0.97 -38.29
N GLY A 606 -40.24 -1.34 -37.17
CA GLY A 606 -40.20 -2.70 -36.64
C GLY A 606 -40.43 -2.79 -35.13
N ALA A 607 -41.61 -3.27 -34.72
CA ALA A 607 -42.06 -3.42 -33.34
C ALA A 607 -41.41 -4.60 -32.57
N MET A 608 -41.68 -4.63 -31.26
CA MET A 608 -41.39 -5.66 -30.23
C MET A 608 -40.05 -5.43 -29.51
N LEU A 609 -39.99 -5.25 -28.19
CA LEU A 609 -40.49 -6.15 -27.15
C LEU A 609 -40.66 -5.38 -25.82
N TRP A 610 -41.83 -5.50 -25.20
CA TRP A 610 -42.10 -5.10 -23.81
C TRP A 610 -41.91 -6.32 -22.89
N ILE A 611 -41.65 -6.03 -21.60
CA ILE A 611 -41.71 -6.91 -20.42
C ILE A 611 -40.43 -7.71 -20.12
N LEU A 612 -39.84 -7.43 -18.96
CA LEU A 612 -39.31 -8.33 -17.91
C LEU A 612 -38.61 -7.39 -16.90
N ILE A 613 -39.15 -7.12 -15.70
CA ILE A 613 -38.75 -7.79 -14.45
C ILE A 613 -39.90 -7.62 -13.42
N LEU A 614 -40.55 -8.73 -13.05
CA LEU A 614 -41.29 -8.91 -11.80
C LEU A 614 -41.40 -10.43 -11.52
N ALA A 615 -40.60 -10.92 -10.57
CA ALA A 615 -40.78 -12.14 -9.74
C ALA A 615 -39.43 -12.40 -9.01
N ALA A 616 -39.34 -12.71 -7.73
CA ALA A 616 -40.31 -13.35 -6.85
C ALA A 616 -40.08 -13.01 -5.36
N ILE A 617 -41.20 -12.98 -4.63
CA ILE A 617 -41.33 -12.91 -3.17
C ILE A 617 -41.12 -14.30 -2.55
N GLY A 618 -40.47 -14.34 -1.38
CA GLY A 618 -40.91 -15.15 -0.25
C GLY A 618 -39.89 -16.10 0.37
N ILE A 619 -39.51 -15.84 1.63
CA ILE A 619 -39.66 -16.76 2.77
C ILE A 619 -39.69 -15.93 4.06
N SER A 620 -40.80 -16.01 4.78
CA SER A 620 -40.96 -15.51 6.15
C SER A 620 -40.69 -16.65 7.12
N ILE A 621 -39.84 -16.43 8.13
CA ILE A 621 -39.88 -17.22 9.38
C ILE A 621 -39.84 -16.25 10.57
N ARG A 622 -40.90 -16.37 11.38
CA ARG A 622 -41.09 -15.75 12.69
C ARG A 622 -40.00 -16.17 13.69
N PHE A 623 -39.53 -15.22 14.48
CA PHE A 623 -39.47 -15.36 15.95
C PHE A 623 -39.80 -14.00 16.57
N LYS A 624 -40.78 -13.99 17.46
CA LYS A 624 -41.17 -12.87 18.32
C LYS A 624 -41.17 -13.44 19.72
N GLU A 625 -40.32 -12.92 20.61
CA GLU A 625 -40.67 -12.53 21.99
C GLU A 625 -39.45 -12.08 22.80
N GLU A 626 -39.64 -10.93 23.46
CA GLU A 626 -39.00 -10.41 24.67
C GLU A 626 -37.56 -9.86 24.59
N ALA A 627 -37.44 -8.63 24.07
CA ALA A 627 -36.34 -7.73 24.41
C ALA A 627 -36.73 -6.88 25.63
N SER A 628 -36.28 -7.29 26.82
CA SER A 628 -36.25 -6.42 27.99
C SER A 628 -35.01 -5.54 27.92
N TRP A 629 -35.23 -4.23 27.91
CA TRP A 629 -34.27 -3.18 28.15
C TRP A 629 -33.26 -3.49 29.26
N ARG A 630 -31.97 -3.44 28.94
CA ARG A 630 -30.89 -3.01 29.82
C ARG A 630 -29.84 -2.28 28.98
N GLY A 631 -29.65 -1.00 29.28
CA GLY A 631 -28.62 -0.14 28.70
C GLY A 631 -27.18 -0.46 29.15
N PRO A 632 -26.23 0.46 28.94
CA PRO A 632 -25.06 0.24 28.09
C PRO A 632 -23.77 0.03 28.90
N ARG A 633 -22.79 -0.69 28.32
CA ARG A 633 -21.40 -0.66 28.76
C ARG A 633 -20.40 -0.92 27.62
N ASP A 634 -19.58 0.10 27.43
CA ASP A 634 -18.20 0.22 26.96
C ASP A 634 -17.83 0.21 25.47
N PRO A 635 -16.98 1.18 25.04
CA PRO A 635 -16.60 1.44 23.66
C PRO A 635 -15.30 0.70 23.32
N ALA A 636 -15.45 -0.46 22.69
CA ALA A 636 -14.39 -1.12 21.93
C ALA A 636 -15.03 -2.29 21.17
N GLY A 637 -15.25 -2.10 19.87
CA GLY A 637 -15.57 -3.19 18.96
C GLY A 637 -17.00 -3.20 18.44
N ILE A 638 -17.24 -2.44 17.37
CA ILE A 638 -18.17 -2.83 16.30
C ILE A 638 -17.42 -2.74 14.97
N ALA A 639 -16.41 -3.59 14.82
CA ALA A 639 -15.98 -4.09 13.53
C ALA A 639 -16.43 -5.56 13.46
N PRO A 640 -17.69 -5.84 13.08
CA PRO A 640 -17.90 -6.82 12.01
C PRO A 640 -19.26 -6.64 11.29
N VAL A 641 -19.36 -5.71 10.35
CA VAL A 641 -20.28 -5.85 9.19
C VAL A 641 -19.54 -5.60 7.87
N TYR A 642 -18.43 -4.85 7.89
CA TYR A 642 -17.68 -4.46 6.69
C TYR A 642 -16.62 -5.47 6.21
N ARG A 643 -16.92 -6.77 6.28
CA ARG A 643 -16.13 -7.82 5.62
C ARG A 643 -16.89 -8.56 4.50
N GLN A 644 -18.18 -8.25 4.27
CA GLN A 644 -18.99 -8.91 3.24
C GLN A 644 -19.15 -8.15 1.92
N ALA A 645 -18.81 -6.86 1.87
CA ALA A 645 -18.80 -6.09 0.61
C ALA A 645 -17.47 -6.18 -0.16
N ARG A 646 -16.43 -6.82 0.41
CA ARG A 646 -15.08 -6.90 -0.17
C ARG A 646 -14.85 -8.08 -1.12
N GLU A 647 -15.88 -8.89 -1.41
CA GLU A 647 -15.77 -10.03 -2.33
C GLU A 647 -16.55 -9.85 -3.66
N LEU A 648 -17.10 -8.67 -3.95
CA LEU A 648 -17.87 -8.43 -5.19
C LEU A 648 -17.53 -7.15 -5.96
N ALA A 649 -16.32 -6.59 -5.78
CA ALA A 649 -15.74 -5.62 -6.71
C ALA A 649 -14.48 -6.21 -7.38
#